data_AF-A0A8J2LI10-F1
#
_entry.id   AF-A0A8J2LI10-F1
#
_cell.length_a   1.000
_cell.length_b   1.000
_cell.length_c   1.000
_cell.angle_alpha   90.00
_cell.angle_beta   90.00
_cell.angle_gamma   90.00
#
_symmetry.space_group_name_H-M   'P 1'
#
loop_
_entity.id
_entity.type
_entity.pdbx_description
1 polymer ?
#
loop_
_entity_poly.entity_id
_entity_poly.type
_entity_poly.pdbx_seq_one_letter_code
_entity_poly.pdbx_strand_id
1 'polypeptide(L)'
;MNRSKFDIFKLPGLVQICIVLRACIVTSTESVETTSAKPGQNFTDDALVDDTFRLITEGDRLISLNDNISDIVLVIGNTGAGKTTITKFLAEVNNLESYDAGDRLLIRDNQQKISEKGTIVSKTIFPDLIVDNSTQTAFYDLPGFSDTRNASVEIANAWFIKKVADHAQEVKLLFIVNYFSLRNATKVESSRSQAKIISGIAAFLLRTKSDLQKVLNDESKRQAASDLIDAMLTKDSEGNYIRISYFKQPEEVGPLTSLPEVMQQKFHIENVLYNSTHYVPKSSEDFGFSVSPAAKLVTSKVAVKINQKITSIMVSIGEKMSSQFQGAVQTSPLESIGTFVKEQGRLHKMVEQLSSNVTSTTRPEFFKNFLKILNRLNLTASPSLELLELQQRQDNLKFFEQITGNKFQANIPDWVNPIAQAVEDSANAITQRATVLKNKMQNDTIDISNQIYQSFSKKLEQFEGNKHKSLQAYESYTQKLSQMNKQISKVKTVNSFTHLLQVYLKILDEDVSTINLVVLHEDLKLDRRSILKLLPWVLPFEQLLSKLWGEMHEFQVQVLINENKAEMGKMSQDLEALNDSFMKVRAEQDKRTKKMKKDMEDNMAAMNSQLATMQANHQRQYEILKEMIRQNNEIIRQLEKERNRPWYKKIG
;
A
#
# COMPACT_ATOMS: atom_id res chain seq x y z
N MET A 1 -19.62 -29.50 -0.79
CA MET A 1 -18.33 -29.21 -1.45
C MET A 1 -18.56 -28.10 -2.47
N ASN A 2 -18.09 -26.88 -2.18
CA ASN A 2 -18.32 -25.69 -3.00
C ASN A 2 -17.55 -25.78 -4.33
N ARG A 3 -18.28 -25.87 -5.44
CA ARG A 3 -17.73 -25.70 -6.81
C ARG A 3 -17.46 -24.20 -7.03
N SER A 4 -16.19 -23.80 -7.07
CA SER A 4 -15.81 -22.43 -7.40
C SER A 4 -16.15 -22.12 -8.86
N LYS A 5 -16.88 -21.03 -9.10
CA LYS A 5 -17.26 -20.50 -10.41
C LYS A 5 -16.01 -20.00 -11.16
N PHE A 6 -15.77 -20.54 -12.35
CA PHE A 6 -14.77 -20.03 -13.31
C PHE A 6 -15.39 -18.99 -14.26
N ASP A 7 -15.42 -17.71 -13.91
CA ASP A 7 -15.95 -16.68 -14.81
C ASP A 7 -14.77 -16.12 -15.64
N ILE A 8 -14.69 -16.52 -16.92
CA ILE A 8 -13.62 -16.04 -17.82
C ILE A 8 -14.07 -14.77 -18.55
N PHE A 9 -15.35 -14.66 -18.91
CA PHE A 9 -15.95 -13.45 -19.49
C PHE A 9 -17.44 -13.37 -19.15
N LYS A 10 -17.91 -12.24 -18.63
CA LYS A 10 -19.33 -11.87 -18.58
C LYS A 10 -19.47 -10.59 -19.40
N LEU A 11 -19.74 -10.72 -20.70
CA LEU A 11 -19.80 -9.58 -21.61
C LEU A 11 -21.26 -9.37 -22.06
N PRO A 12 -22.09 -8.60 -21.31
CA PRO A 12 -23.40 -8.20 -21.79
C PRO A 12 -23.25 -7.09 -22.84
N GLY A 13 -23.18 -7.46 -24.12
CA GLY A 13 -23.06 -6.52 -25.24
C GLY A 13 -22.27 -7.13 -26.40
N LEU A 14 -22.48 -6.62 -27.62
CA LEU A 14 -21.86 -7.09 -28.88
C LEU A 14 -20.34 -6.94 -28.86
N VAL A 15 -19.62 -7.88 -28.25
CA VAL A 15 -18.14 -7.96 -28.30
C VAL A 15 -17.70 -8.06 -29.75
N GLN A 16 -16.88 -7.12 -30.20
CA GLN A 16 -16.31 -7.12 -31.54
C GLN A 16 -14.96 -7.83 -31.52
N ILE A 17 -14.82 -8.84 -32.37
CA ILE A 17 -13.67 -9.73 -32.35
C ILE A 17 -13.11 -9.87 -33.75
N CYS A 18 -11.82 -9.65 -33.88
CA CYS A 18 -11.07 -10.01 -35.08
C CYS A 18 -10.26 -11.27 -34.79
N ILE A 19 -10.33 -12.28 -35.66
CA ILE A 19 -9.37 -13.39 -35.66
C ILE A 19 -8.36 -13.17 -36.78
N VAL A 20 -7.08 -13.11 -36.44
CA VAL A 20 -5.99 -13.16 -37.41
C VAL A 20 -5.27 -14.49 -37.28
N LEU A 21 -5.32 -15.29 -38.34
CA LEU A 21 -4.53 -16.52 -38.38
C LEU A 21 -3.13 -16.27 -38.88
N ARG A 22 -2.13 -16.83 -38.19
CA ARG A 22 -0.77 -16.87 -38.70
C ARG A 22 -0.44 -18.26 -39.22
N ALA A 23 -0.05 -18.38 -40.49
CA ALA A 23 0.52 -19.60 -41.04
C ALA A 23 2.05 -19.48 -41.19
N CYS A 24 2.77 -19.32 -40.08
CA CYS A 24 4.22 -19.56 -40.04
C CYS A 24 4.46 -20.85 -39.28
N ILE A 25 5.19 -21.78 -39.89
CA ILE A 25 5.77 -22.90 -39.15
C ILE A 25 6.98 -22.36 -38.41
N VAL A 26 6.96 -22.43 -37.09
CA VAL A 26 8.17 -22.40 -36.28
C VAL A 26 8.46 -23.87 -35.95
N THR A 27 9.23 -24.55 -36.78
CA THR A 27 9.85 -25.82 -36.39
C THR A 27 11.10 -25.49 -35.62
N SER A 28 11.10 -25.79 -34.32
CA SER A 28 12.30 -26.36 -33.73
C SER A 28 12.33 -27.82 -34.18
N THR A 29 13.17 -28.15 -35.17
CA THR A 29 13.51 -29.55 -35.51
C THR A 29 14.55 -30.14 -34.57
N GLU A 30 14.91 -29.44 -33.49
CA GLU A 30 15.50 -30.12 -32.33
C GLU A 30 14.43 -30.99 -31.70
N SER A 31 14.76 -32.27 -31.50
CA SER A 31 14.00 -33.20 -30.68
C SER A 31 13.44 -32.45 -29.48
N VAL A 32 12.13 -32.51 -29.32
CA VAL A 32 11.41 -31.99 -28.17
C VAL A 32 11.95 -32.71 -26.93
N GLU A 33 13.06 -32.23 -26.37
CA GLU A 33 13.14 -32.09 -24.94
C GLU A 33 12.04 -31.09 -24.61
N THR A 34 10.83 -31.61 -24.34
CA THR A 34 9.95 -30.88 -23.46
C THR A 34 10.80 -30.61 -22.24
N THR A 35 11.28 -29.38 -22.09
CA THR A 35 11.38 -28.80 -20.75
C THR A 35 9.94 -28.67 -20.25
N SER A 36 9.26 -29.81 -20.06
CA SER A 36 8.52 -29.98 -18.83
C SER A 36 9.51 -29.54 -17.77
N ALA A 37 9.16 -28.53 -16.98
CA ALA A 37 9.93 -28.16 -15.80
C ALA A 37 10.42 -29.47 -15.20
N LYS A 38 11.75 -29.69 -15.13
CA LYS A 38 12.34 -30.97 -14.71
C LYS A 38 11.45 -31.51 -13.59
N PRO A 39 10.71 -32.61 -13.78
CA PRO A 39 9.79 -33.09 -12.76
C PRO A 39 10.68 -33.45 -11.56
N GLY A 40 10.74 -32.55 -10.57
CA GLY A 40 11.72 -32.62 -9.49
C GLY A 40 12.37 -31.31 -9.05
N GLN A 41 12.26 -30.17 -9.76
CA GLN A 41 12.51 -28.88 -9.10
C GLN A 41 11.29 -28.52 -8.24
N ASN A 42 11.24 -29.13 -7.06
CA ASN A 42 10.41 -28.67 -5.96
C ASN A 42 10.91 -27.27 -5.58
N PHE A 43 10.43 -26.25 -6.28
CA PHE A 43 10.50 -24.90 -5.74
C PHE A 43 9.85 -24.95 -4.37
N THR A 44 10.57 -24.48 -3.35
CA THR A 44 9.93 -24.26 -2.06
C THR A 44 8.78 -23.30 -2.28
N ASP A 45 7.72 -23.48 -1.50
CA ASP A 45 6.55 -22.61 -1.56
C ASP A 45 6.95 -21.12 -1.46
N ASP A 46 7.98 -20.81 -0.67
CA ASP A 46 8.51 -19.46 -0.50
C ASP A 46 9.15 -18.90 -1.77
N ALA A 47 9.90 -19.70 -2.53
CA ALA A 47 10.52 -19.23 -3.77
C ALA A 47 9.46 -18.87 -4.84
N LEU A 48 8.35 -19.61 -4.92
CA LEU A 48 7.24 -19.29 -5.80
C LEU A 48 6.52 -18.00 -5.37
N VAL A 49 6.31 -17.83 -4.06
CA VAL A 49 5.71 -16.61 -3.49
C VAL A 49 6.57 -15.38 -3.80
N ASP A 50 7.88 -15.51 -3.62
CA ASP A 50 8.85 -14.46 -3.88
C ASP A 50 8.91 -14.08 -5.35
N ASP A 51 8.93 -15.08 -6.25
CA ASP A 51 8.89 -14.86 -7.68
C ASP A 51 7.58 -14.20 -8.13
N THR A 52 6.43 -14.64 -7.60
CA THR A 52 5.12 -14.04 -7.89
C THR A 52 5.10 -12.56 -7.48
N PHE A 53 5.56 -12.27 -6.25
CA PHE A 53 5.59 -10.92 -5.72
C PHE A 53 6.55 -10.01 -6.52
N ARG A 54 7.72 -10.55 -6.91
CA ARG A 54 8.68 -9.88 -7.77
C ARG A 54 8.07 -9.54 -9.12
N LEU A 55 7.47 -10.52 -9.81
CA LEU A 55 6.86 -10.33 -11.13
C LEU A 55 5.76 -9.26 -11.11
N ILE A 56 4.85 -9.30 -10.12
CA ILE A 56 3.79 -8.29 -9.99
C ILE A 56 4.38 -6.90 -9.76
N THR A 57 5.34 -6.78 -8.84
CA THR A 57 5.98 -5.50 -8.51
C THR A 57 6.76 -4.92 -9.69
N GLU A 58 7.47 -5.78 -10.44
CA GLU A 58 8.21 -5.40 -11.63
C GLU A 58 7.27 -5.00 -12.78
N GLY A 59 6.22 -5.79 -13.03
CA GLY A 59 5.22 -5.47 -14.03
C GLY A 59 4.46 -4.19 -13.72
N ASP A 60 4.24 -3.87 -12.44
CA ASP A 60 3.63 -2.59 -12.07
C ASP A 60 4.47 -1.37 -12.47
N ARG A 61 5.79 -1.54 -12.58
CA ARG A 61 6.72 -0.49 -13.02
C ARG A 61 6.93 -0.47 -14.53
N LEU A 62 6.89 -1.64 -15.16
CA LEU A 62 7.21 -1.80 -16.59
C LEU A 62 6.00 -1.64 -17.50
N ILE A 63 4.79 -1.97 -17.04
CA ILE A 63 3.57 -1.81 -17.83
C ILE A 63 3.28 -0.32 -17.97
N SER A 64 3.38 0.16 -19.21
CA SER A 64 3.06 1.53 -19.56
C SER A 64 1.55 1.66 -19.74
N LEU A 65 0.91 2.40 -18.83
CA LEU A 65 -0.47 2.85 -18.96
C LEU A 65 -0.43 4.34 -19.31
N ASN A 66 -1.12 4.73 -20.38
CA ASN A 66 -1.21 6.13 -20.80
C ASN A 66 -2.63 6.62 -20.54
N ASP A 67 -2.80 7.55 -19.59
CA ASP A 67 -4.11 8.10 -19.21
C ASP A 67 -4.83 8.82 -20.36
N ASN A 68 -4.10 9.22 -21.41
CA ASN A 68 -4.68 9.83 -22.61
C ASN A 68 -5.21 8.79 -23.61
N ILE A 69 -4.98 7.50 -23.36
CA ILE A 69 -5.39 6.39 -24.23
C ILE A 69 -6.34 5.49 -23.44
N SER A 70 -7.64 5.67 -23.68
CA SER A 70 -8.70 4.88 -23.06
C SER A 70 -9.20 3.73 -23.94
N ASP A 71 -8.98 3.82 -25.25
CA ASP A 71 -9.56 2.91 -26.25
C ASP A 71 -8.46 1.99 -26.77
N ILE A 72 -8.51 0.72 -26.38
CA ILE A 72 -7.38 -0.18 -26.58
C ILE A 72 -7.75 -1.46 -27.33
N VAL A 73 -6.81 -1.96 -28.14
CA VAL A 73 -6.90 -3.27 -28.77
C VAL A 73 -6.11 -4.26 -27.93
N LEU A 74 -6.81 -5.20 -27.30
CA LEU A 74 -6.18 -6.29 -26.57
C LEU A 74 -5.80 -7.41 -27.55
N VAL A 75 -4.50 -7.68 -27.67
CA VAL A 75 -3.98 -8.69 -28.58
C VAL A 75 -3.77 -10.00 -27.81
N ILE A 76 -4.54 -11.01 -28.18
CA ILE A 76 -4.75 -12.22 -27.41
C ILE A 76 -4.40 -13.45 -28.23
N GLY A 77 -3.86 -14.49 -27.60
CA GLY A 77 -3.52 -15.75 -28.27
C GLY A 77 -2.43 -16.53 -27.56
N ASN A 78 -2.27 -17.79 -27.95
CA ASN A 78 -1.28 -18.68 -27.34
C ASN A 78 0.16 -18.18 -27.54
N THR A 79 1.09 -18.68 -26.71
CA THR A 79 2.53 -18.46 -26.90
C THR A 79 2.94 -18.96 -28.29
N GLY A 80 3.73 -18.16 -29.01
CA GLY A 80 4.15 -18.47 -30.38
C GLY A 80 3.12 -18.21 -31.48
N ALA A 81 1.90 -17.73 -31.16
CA ALA A 81 0.89 -17.43 -32.18
C ALA A 81 1.29 -16.28 -33.14
N GLY A 82 2.31 -15.48 -32.77
CA GLY A 82 2.79 -14.35 -33.56
C GLY A 82 2.15 -13.01 -33.20
N LYS A 83 1.73 -12.84 -31.94
CA LYS A 83 1.09 -11.62 -31.44
C LYS A 83 1.95 -10.38 -31.65
N THR A 84 3.14 -10.36 -31.05
CA THR A 84 4.14 -9.31 -31.22
C THR A 84 4.46 -9.03 -32.69
N THR A 85 4.53 -10.08 -33.53
CA THR A 85 4.79 -9.95 -34.97
C THR A 85 3.68 -9.17 -35.67
N ILE A 86 2.43 -9.57 -35.48
CA ILE A 86 1.27 -8.92 -36.12
C ILE A 86 1.10 -7.51 -35.58
N THR A 87 1.22 -7.29 -34.27
CA THR A 87 1.04 -5.95 -33.69
C THR A 87 2.08 -4.97 -34.22
N LYS A 88 3.36 -5.35 -34.27
CA LYS A 88 4.43 -4.52 -34.84
C LYS A 88 4.22 -4.27 -36.34
N PHE A 89 3.73 -5.27 -37.07
CA PHE A 89 3.45 -5.17 -38.49
C PHE A 89 2.33 -4.18 -38.79
N LEU A 90 1.25 -4.22 -37.99
CA LEU A 90 0.13 -3.28 -38.10
C LEU A 90 0.57 -1.85 -37.73
N ALA A 91 1.28 -1.68 -36.63
CA ALA A 91 1.69 -0.36 -36.12
C ALA A 91 2.87 0.29 -36.85
N GLU A 92 3.30 -0.25 -37.99
CA GLU A 92 4.40 0.30 -38.81
C GLU A 92 5.73 0.52 -38.07
N VAL A 93 6.00 -0.33 -37.08
CA VAL A 93 7.28 -0.31 -36.38
C VAL A 93 8.29 -1.04 -37.27
N ASN A 94 8.91 -0.28 -38.18
CA ASN A 94 9.64 -0.63 -39.42
C ASN A 94 10.86 -1.59 -39.34
N ASN A 95 10.85 -2.59 -38.47
CA ASN A 95 12.01 -3.46 -38.23
C ASN A 95 11.74 -4.95 -38.47
N LEU A 96 10.62 -5.29 -39.12
CA LEU A 96 10.29 -6.66 -39.48
C LEU A 96 10.78 -6.99 -40.89
N GLU A 97 11.51 -8.10 -40.99
CA GLU A 97 12.00 -8.60 -42.28
C GLU A 97 11.84 -10.11 -42.38
N SER A 98 11.52 -10.53 -43.60
CA SER A 98 11.56 -11.91 -44.03
C SER A 98 13.00 -12.28 -44.37
N TYR A 99 13.49 -13.41 -43.84
CA TYR A 99 14.83 -13.92 -44.13
C TYR A 99 14.80 -15.43 -44.38
N ASP A 100 15.77 -15.92 -45.15
CA ASP A 100 15.88 -17.34 -45.46
C ASP A 100 16.54 -18.10 -44.29
N ALA A 101 15.82 -19.11 -43.77
CA ALA A 101 16.29 -20.02 -42.74
C ALA A 101 16.59 -21.43 -43.29
N GLY A 102 16.72 -21.57 -44.62
CA GLY A 102 17.05 -22.81 -45.33
C GLY A 102 15.81 -23.47 -45.93
N ASP A 103 15.00 -24.13 -45.10
CA ASP A 103 13.80 -24.86 -45.57
C ASP A 103 12.56 -23.95 -45.74
N ARG A 104 12.65 -22.70 -45.28
CA ARG A 104 11.54 -21.74 -45.27
C ARG A 104 12.00 -20.33 -44.95
N LEU A 105 11.11 -19.38 -45.22
CA LEU A 105 11.30 -17.97 -44.85
C LEU A 105 10.74 -17.66 -43.46
N LEU A 106 11.54 -17.08 -42.59
CA LEU A 106 11.12 -16.68 -41.25
C LEU A 106 11.02 -15.15 -41.15
N ILE A 107 10.25 -14.68 -40.19
CA ILE A 107 10.17 -13.25 -39.88
C ILE A 107 11.05 -12.98 -38.67
N ARG A 108 12.05 -12.11 -38.80
CA ARG A 108 12.84 -11.59 -37.69
C ARG A 108 12.52 -10.13 -37.44
N ASP A 109 12.83 -9.72 -36.22
CA ASP A 109 12.76 -8.34 -35.75
C ASP A 109 14.18 -7.87 -35.47
N ASN A 110 14.64 -6.86 -36.20
CA ASN A 110 16.01 -6.37 -36.09
C ASN A 110 16.34 -5.77 -34.72
N GLN A 111 15.32 -5.48 -33.89
CA GLN A 111 15.46 -5.05 -32.50
C GLN A 111 15.38 -6.20 -31.46
N GLN A 112 15.30 -7.45 -31.91
CA GLN A 112 15.29 -8.66 -31.08
C GLN A 112 14.18 -8.77 -30.02
N LYS A 113 13.07 -8.00 -30.15
CA LYS A 113 11.89 -8.20 -29.28
C LYS A 113 11.19 -9.53 -29.59
N ILE A 114 11.21 -9.96 -30.85
CA ILE A 114 10.73 -11.29 -31.26
C ILE A 114 11.84 -12.33 -31.02
N SER A 115 11.49 -13.54 -30.55
CA SER A 115 12.47 -14.62 -30.41
C SER A 115 12.85 -15.20 -31.78
N GLU A 116 14.14 -15.17 -32.12
CA GLU A 116 14.66 -15.77 -33.36
C GLU A 116 14.60 -17.31 -33.32
N LYS A 117 14.78 -17.90 -32.13
CA LYS A 117 14.89 -19.37 -31.94
C LYS A 117 13.55 -20.10 -31.80
N GLY A 118 12.43 -19.45 -32.13
CA GLY A 118 11.14 -20.14 -32.12
C GLY A 118 10.72 -20.71 -30.77
N THR A 119 11.27 -20.17 -29.68
CA THR A 119 11.20 -20.78 -28.37
C THR A 119 9.75 -20.87 -27.87
N ILE A 120 9.37 -22.07 -27.42
CA ILE A 120 8.14 -22.35 -26.64
C ILE A 120 8.06 -21.43 -25.40
N VAL A 121 9.19 -20.87 -24.97
CA VAL A 121 9.30 -19.89 -23.89
C VAL A 121 8.96 -18.49 -24.40
N SER A 122 7.88 -17.90 -23.87
CA SER A 122 7.49 -16.50 -24.14
C SER A 122 8.54 -15.53 -23.58
N LYS A 123 9.06 -14.64 -24.44
CA LYS A 123 9.82 -13.45 -23.99
C LYS A 123 8.89 -12.39 -23.38
N THR A 124 7.65 -12.31 -23.85
CA THR A 124 6.64 -11.35 -23.39
C THR A 124 6.02 -11.85 -22.10
N ILE A 125 6.54 -11.38 -20.96
CA ILE A 125 5.95 -11.57 -19.63
C ILE A 125 5.06 -10.37 -19.27
N PHE A 126 5.49 -9.17 -19.66
CA PHE A 126 4.77 -7.93 -19.43
C PHE A 126 4.08 -7.47 -20.72
N PRO A 127 2.82 -7.00 -20.67
CA PRO A 127 2.18 -6.34 -21.79
C PRO A 127 3.02 -5.20 -22.36
N ASP A 128 3.22 -5.18 -23.67
CA ASP A 128 3.89 -4.08 -24.39
C ASP A 128 2.83 -3.19 -25.05
N LEU A 129 2.88 -1.88 -24.79
CA LEU A 129 2.03 -0.89 -25.44
C LEU A 129 2.68 -0.48 -26.77
N ILE A 130 1.98 -0.74 -27.86
CA ILE A 130 2.40 -0.37 -29.21
C ILE A 130 1.33 0.56 -29.77
N VAL A 131 1.70 1.82 -30.02
CA VAL A 131 0.80 2.81 -30.62
C VAL A 131 1.12 2.92 -32.10
N ASP A 132 0.13 2.71 -32.94
CA ASP A 132 0.22 3.01 -34.37
C ASP A 132 0.15 4.51 -34.58
N ASN A 133 1.22 5.10 -35.10
CA ASN A 133 1.29 6.55 -35.32
C ASN A 133 0.29 7.04 -36.36
N SER A 134 -0.11 6.20 -37.31
CA SER A 134 -1.00 6.58 -38.40
C SER A 134 -2.46 6.65 -37.95
N THR A 135 -2.94 5.62 -37.25
CA THR A 135 -4.33 5.53 -36.79
C THR A 135 -4.53 5.98 -35.34
N GLN A 136 -3.44 6.24 -34.60
CA GLN A 136 -3.45 6.44 -33.14
C GLN A 136 -4.03 5.26 -32.36
N THR A 137 -4.09 4.07 -32.96
CA THR A 137 -4.58 2.85 -32.31
C THR A 137 -3.57 2.34 -31.31
N ALA A 138 -4.00 2.13 -30.07
CA ALA A 138 -3.18 1.54 -29.02
C ALA A 138 -3.40 0.03 -28.93
N PHE A 139 -2.35 -0.74 -29.21
CA PHE A 139 -2.34 -2.18 -29.05
C PHE A 139 -1.61 -2.57 -27.76
N TYR A 140 -2.20 -3.49 -27.01
CA TYR A 140 -1.49 -4.17 -25.92
C TYR A 140 -1.19 -5.61 -26.33
N ASP A 141 0.09 -5.91 -26.55
CA ASP A 141 0.58 -7.27 -26.79
C ASP A 141 0.64 -8.05 -25.48
N LEU A 142 -0.36 -8.88 -25.22
CA LEU A 142 -0.50 -9.59 -23.95
C LEU A 142 0.37 -10.86 -23.89
N PRO A 143 0.73 -11.35 -22.69
CA PRO A 143 1.34 -12.68 -22.55
C PRO A 143 0.42 -13.80 -23.07
N GLY A 144 1.00 -14.96 -23.39
CA GLY A 144 0.22 -16.09 -23.91
C GLY A 144 -0.70 -16.74 -22.86
N PHE A 145 -1.94 -17.08 -23.25
CA PHE A 145 -2.93 -17.67 -22.33
C PHE A 145 -2.52 -18.98 -21.65
N SER A 146 -1.68 -19.77 -22.29
CA SER A 146 -1.21 -21.06 -21.76
C SER A 146 0.27 -21.01 -21.38
N ASP A 147 0.80 -19.82 -21.08
CA ASP A 147 2.13 -19.69 -20.49
C ASP A 147 2.08 -20.13 -19.02
N THR A 148 2.07 -21.44 -18.81
CA THR A 148 1.95 -22.11 -17.51
C THR A 148 3.30 -22.56 -16.97
N ARG A 149 4.39 -21.86 -17.35
CA ARG A 149 5.76 -22.18 -16.90
C ARG A 149 5.83 -22.48 -15.40
N ASN A 150 5.15 -21.66 -14.60
CA ASN A 150 4.85 -21.92 -13.20
C ASN A 150 3.59 -21.12 -12.76
N ALA A 151 3.13 -21.39 -11.55
CA ALA A 151 2.01 -20.67 -10.94
C ALA A 151 2.25 -19.16 -10.84
N SER A 152 3.50 -18.74 -10.61
CA SER A 152 3.87 -17.33 -10.48
C SER A 152 3.62 -16.54 -11.77
N VAL A 153 4.04 -17.09 -12.90
CA VAL A 153 3.83 -16.51 -14.25
C VAL A 153 2.35 -16.48 -14.60
N GLU A 154 1.60 -17.53 -14.27
CA GLU A 154 0.15 -17.58 -14.50
C GLU A 154 -0.58 -16.46 -13.72
N ILE A 155 -0.24 -16.30 -12.44
CA ILE A 155 -0.79 -15.24 -11.59
C ILE A 155 -0.41 -13.86 -12.12
N ALA A 156 0.86 -13.66 -12.47
CA ALA A 156 1.36 -12.39 -13.00
C ALA A 156 0.66 -12.02 -14.31
N ASN A 157 0.50 -12.97 -15.23
CA ASN A 157 -0.22 -12.76 -16.49
C ASN A 157 -1.68 -12.35 -16.22
N ALA A 158 -2.36 -13.02 -15.29
CA ALA A 158 -3.73 -12.65 -14.92
C ALA A 158 -3.80 -11.24 -14.31
N TRP A 159 -2.83 -10.84 -13.49
CA TRP A 159 -2.71 -9.48 -12.95
C TRP A 159 -2.52 -8.45 -14.06
N PHE A 160 -1.59 -8.69 -14.97
CA PHE A 160 -1.26 -7.73 -16.03
C PHE A 160 -2.40 -7.54 -17.02
N ILE A 161 -3.05 -8.64 -17.45
CA ILE A 161 -4.21 -8.58 -18.33
C ILE A 161 -5.32 -7.77 -17.66
N LYS A 162 -5.59 -8.00 -16.36
CA LYS A 162 -6.61 -7.24 -15.64
C LYS A 162 -6.24 -5.77 -15.50
N LYS A 163 -4.99 -5.47 -15.16
CA LYS A 163 -4.48 -4.10 -15.01
C LYS A 163 -4.66 -3.31 -16.30
N VAL A 164 -4.25 -3.88 -17.44
CA VAL A 164 -4.44 -3.26 -18.76
C VAL A 164 -5.92 -3.13 -19.11
N ALA A 165 -6.71 -4.19 -18.88
CA ALA A 165 -8.14 -4.15 -19.16
C ALA A 165 -8.87 -3.09 -18.31
N ASP A 166 -8.53 -2.93 -17.03
CA ASP A 166 -9.16 -1.96 -16.13
C ASP A 166 -8.80 -0.51 -16.44
N HIS A 167 -7.67 -0.28 -17.11
CA HIS A 167 -7.30 1.02 -17.64
C HIS A 167 -8.18 1.44 -18.82
N ALA A 168 -8.73 0.48 -19.57
CA ALA A 168 -9.53 0.75 -20.76
C ALA A 168 -10.95 1.22 -20.42
N GLN A 169 -11.43 2.23 -21.15
CA GLN A 169 -12.85 2.58 -21.19
C GLN A 169 -13.56 1.75 -22.26
N GLU A 170 -12.93 1.60 -23.43
CA GLU A 170 -13.44 0.80 -24.52
C GLU A 170 -12.39 -0.18 -25.05
N VAL A 171 -12.85 -1.34 -25.50
CA VAL A 171 -11.96 -2.43 -25.92
C VAL A 171 -12.34 -3.01 -27.28
N LYS A 172 -11.33 -3.39 -28.04
CA LYS A 172 -11.41 -4.35 -29.15
C LYS A 172 -10.57 -5.57 -28.82
N LEU A 173 -11.02 -6.76 -29.24
CA LEU A 173 -10.26 -7.99 -29.06
C LEU A 173 -9.71 -8.48 -30.40
N LEU A 174 -8.39 -8.65 -30.46
CA LEU A 174 -7.68 -9.25 -31.59
C LEU A 174 -7.15 -10.62 -31.19
N PHE A 175 -7.82 -11.69 -31.64
CA PHE A 175 -7.41 -13.07 -31.39
C PHE A 175 -6.47 -13.57 -32.48
N ILE A 176 -5.27 -13.96 -32.09
CA ILE A 176 -4.27 -14.49 -32.99
C ILE A 176 -4.10 -15.99 -32.73
N VAL A 177 -4.33 -16.77 -33.77
CA VAL A 177 -4.28 -18.23 -33.71
C VAL A 177 -3.33 -18.75 -34.78
N ASN A 178 -2.50 -19.73 -34.42
CA ASN A 178 -1.66 -20.40 -35.39
C ASN A 178 -2.52 -21.29 -36.30
N TYR A 179 -2.44 -21.09 -37.61
CA TYR A 179 -3.15 -21.90 -38.60
C TYR A 179 -2.83 -23.39 -38.48
N PHE A 180 -1.60 -23.75 -38.12
CA PHE A 180 -1.20 -25.15 -37.95
C PHE A 180 -1.96 -25.84 -36.81
N SER A 181 -2.35 -25.09 -35.78
CA SER A 181 -3.21 -25.61 -34.70
C SER A 181 -4.62 -25.95 -35.19
N LEU A 182 -5.07 -25.34 -36.30
CA LEU A 182 -6.40 -25.55 -36.89
C LEU A 182 -6.39 -26.59 -38.02
N ARG A 183 -5.25 -26.78 -38.70
CA ARG A 183 -5.12 -27.70 -39.85
C ARG A 183 -5.57 -29.13 -39.52
N ASN A 184 -5.21 -29.63 -38.35
CA ASN A 184 -5.60 -30.98 -37.91
C ASN A 184 -7.11 -31.11 -37.68
N ALA A 185 -7.80 -30.00 -37.39
CA ALA A 185 -9.23 -30.00 -37.10
C ALA A 185 -10.10 -29.78 -38.35
N THR A 186 -9.60 -29.05 -39.35
CA THR A 186 -10.41 -28.64 -40.51
C THR A 186 -10.40 -29.65 -41.65
N LYS A 187 -9.44 -30.59 -41.70
CA LYS A 187 -9.21 -31.50 -42.85
C LYS A 187 -9.11 -30.77 -44.21
N VAL A 188 -8.90 -29.45 -44.19
CA VAL A 188 -8.74 -28.66 -45.42
C VAL A 188 -7.34 -28.99 -45.93
N GLU A 189 -7.27 -29.85 -46.95
CA GLU A 189 -6.06 -30.01 -47.76
C GLU A 189 -5.59 -28.64 -48.24
N SER A 190 -4.30 -28.52 -48.59
CA SER A 190 -3.51 -27.30 -48.88
C SER A 190 -4.05 -26.37 -49.99
N SER A 191 -5.33 -26.04 -49.94
CA SER A 191 -6.02 -25.17 -50.86
C SER A 191 -5.46 -23.77 -50.71
N ARG A 192 -4.91 -23.25 -51.82
CA ARG A 192 -4.21 -21.97 -51.85
C ARG A 192 -5.13 -20.74 -51.73
N SER A 193 -6.45 -20.91 -51.90
CA SER A 193 -7.39 -19.77 -51.87
C SER A 193 -7.75 -19.37 -50.43
N GLN A 194 -7.56 -18.09 -50.10
CA GLN A 194 -7.95 -17.47 -48.83
C GLN A 194 -9.40 -17.77 -48.43
N ALA A 195 -10.35 -17.71 -49.38
CA ALA A 195 -11.76 -18.00 -49.12
C ALA A 195 -11.97 -19.39 -48.51
N LYS A 196 -11.31 -20.43 -49.03
CA LYS A 196 -11.41 -21.79 -48.49
C LYS A 196 -10.77 -21.94 -47.11
N ILE A 197 -9.67 -21.22 -46.84
CA ILE A 197 -9.07 -21.17 -45.50
C ILE A 197 -10.08 -20.57 -44.51
N ILE A 198 -10.67 -19.42 -44.84
CA ILE A 198 -11.68 -18.74 -44.02
C ILE A 198 -12.90 -19.64 -43.79
N SER A 199 -13.44 -20.27 -44.84
CA SER A 199 -14.57 -21.22 -44.69
C SER A 199 -14.22 -22.41 -43.79
N GLY A 200 -12.99 -22.94 -43.88
CA GLY A 200 -12.51 -24.01 -43.02
C GLY A 200 -12.48 -23.61 -41.54
N ILE A 201 -12.01 -22.40 -41.24
CA ILE A 201 -12.00 -21.84 -39.87
C ILE A 201 -13.42 -21.68 -39.36
N ALA A 202 -14.30 -21.11 -40.18
CA ALA A 202 -15.69 -20.93 -39.80
C ALA A 202 -16.38 -22.26 -39.48
N ALA A 203 -16.12 -23.30 -40.28
CA ALA A 203 -16.61 -24.65 -40.03
C ALA A 203 -16.06 -25.23 -38.72
N PHE A 204 -14.78 -24.97 -38.40
CA PHE A 204 -14.19 -25.35 -37.11
C PHE A 204 -14.89 -24.64 -35.95
N LEU A 205 -15.05 -23.31 -36.02
CA LEU A 205 -15.70 -22.52 -34.97
C LEU A 205 -17.14 -22.97 -34.72
N LEU A 206 -17.91 -23.25 -35.78
CA LEU A 206 -19.27 -23.79 -35.67
C LEU A 206 -19.30 -25.15 -34.95
N ARG A 207 -18.33 -26.03 -35.23
CA ARG A 207 -18.19 -27.31 -34.51
C ARG A 207 -17.83 -27.09 -33.05
N THR A 208 -16.84 -26.23 -32.78
CA THR A 208 -16.43 -25.87 -31.42
C THR A 208 -17.61 -25.31 -30.63
N LYS A 209 -18.47 -24.48 -31.24
CA LYS A 209 -19.69 -23.98 -30.63
C LYS A 209 -20.60 -25.12 -30.16
N SER A 210 -20.86 -26.09 -31.04
CA SER A 210 -21.67 -27.28 -30.72
C SER A 210 -21.05 -28.14 -29.61
N ASP A 211 -19.73 -28.29 -29.60
CA ASP A 211 -19.03 -29.08 -28.60
C ASP A 211 -19.01 -28.39 -27.23
N LEU A 212 -18.77 -27.07 -27.20
CA LEU A 212 -18.85 -26.27 -25.97
C LEU A 212 -20.24 -26.31 -25.35
N GLN A 213 -21.29 -26.34 -26.18
CA GLN A 213 -22.67 -26.52 -25.70
C GLN A 213 -22.88 -27.85 -24.97
N LYS A 214 -22.10 -28.89 -25.26
CA LYS A 214 -22.18 -30.20 -24.59
C LYS A 214 -21.29 -30.29 -23.36
N VAL A 215 -20.12 -29.63 -23.40
CA VAL A 215 -19.08 -29.76 -22.36
C VAL A 215 -19.29 -28.78 -21.19
N LEU A 216 -19.80 -27.58 -21.47
CA LEU A 216 -19.99 -26.57 -20.42
C LEU A 216 -21.28 -26.85 -19.64
N ASN A 217 -21.13 -27.08 -18.34
CA ASN A 217 -22.28 -27.28 -17.43
C ASN A 217 -22.93 -25.97 -16.99
N ASP A 218 -22.21 -24.85 -17.10
CA ASP A 218 -22.65 -23.53 -16.66
C ASP A 218 -23.31 -22.80 -17.83
N GLU A 219 -24.61 -22.54 -17.71
CA GLU A 219 -25.41 -21.95 -18.79
C GLU A 219 -24.92 -20.56 -19.21
N SER A 220 -24.53 -19.73 -18.25
CA SER A 220 -24.03 -18.38 -18.53
C SER A 220 -22.74 -18.44 -19.35
N LYS A 221 -21.85 -19.39 -19.05
CA LYS A 221 -20.59 -19.58 -19.81
C LYS A 221 -20.83 -20.19 -21.17
N ARG A 222 -21.78 -21.12 -21.25
CA ARG A 222 -22.21 -21.74 -22.51
C ARG A 222 -22.71 -20.66 -23.47
N GLN A 223 -23.57 -19.77 -22.99
CA GLN A 223 -24.10 -18.65 -23.75
C GLN A 223 -22.99 -17.67 -24.14
N ALA A 224 -22.17 -17.23 -23.19
CA ALA A 224 -21.08 -16.29 -23.47
C ALA A 224 -20.09 -16.83 -24.52
N ALA A 225 -19.74 -18.12 -24.45
CA ALA A 225 -18.86 -18.76 -25.45
C ALA A 225 -19.54 -18.89 -26.82
N SER A 226 -20.86 -19.16 -26.83
CA SER A 226 -21.67 -19.20 -28.04
C SER A 226 -21.71 -17.82 -28.73
N ASP A 227 -21.99 -16.77 -27.97
CA ASP A 227 -22.05 -15.39 -28.45
C ASP A 227 -20.71 -14.91 -28.98
N LEU A 228 -19.61 -15.30 -28.30
CA LEU A 228 -18.24 -15.03 -28.76
C LEU A 228 -17.98 -15.62 -30.15
N ILE A 229 -18.38 -16.88 -30.37
CA ILE A 229 -18.21 -17.56 -31.66
C ILE A 229 -19.11 -16.93 -32.72
N ASP A 230 -20.35 -16.61 -32.40
CA ASP A 230 -21.26 -15.94 -33.34
C ASP A 230 -20.74 -14.56 -33.74
N ALA A 231 -20.16 -13.81 -32.80
CA ALA A 231 -19.49 -12.56 -33.09
C ALA A 231 -18.33 -12.75 -34.07
N MET A 232 -17.54 -13.82 -33.97
CA MET A 232 -16.47 -14.12 -34.94
C MET A 232 -17.02 -14.54 -36.32
N LEU A 233 -18.19 -15.17 -36.37
CA LEU A 233 -18.83 -15.71 -37.57
C LEU A 233 -19.74 -14.72 -38.30
N THR A 234 -19.66 -13.42 -37.98
CA THR A 234 -20.46 -12.39 -38.64
C THR A 234 -20.17 -12.33 -40.13
N LYS A 235 -21.24 -12.27 -40.93
CA LYS A 235 -21.19 -12.19 -42.39
C LYS A 235 -21.72 -10.86 -42.91
N ASP A 236 -21.22 -10.41 -44.07
CA ASP A 236 -21.83 -9.33 -44.84
C ASP A 236 -23.05 -9.81 -45.65
N SER A 237 -23.63 -8.92 -46.45
CA SER A 237 -24.74 -9.21 -47.36
C SER A 237 -24.41 -10.22 -48.46
N GLU A 238 -23.13 -10.42 -48.77
CA GLU A 238 -22.64 -11.38 -49.76
C GLU A 238 -22.33 -12.75 -49.16
N GLY A 239 -22.41 -12.86 -47.83
CA GLY A 239 -22.14 -14.09 -47.09
C GLY A 239 -20.66 -14.31 -46.72
N ASN A 240 -19.80 -13.30 -46.93
CA ASN A 240 -18.39 -13.35 -46.57
C ASN A 240 -18.20 -13.09 -45.08
N TYR A 241 -17.27 -13.80 -44.45
CA TYR A 241 -16.94 -13.59 -43.03
C TYR A 241 -16.08 -12.32 -42.86
N ILE A 242 -16.65 -11.26 -42.32
CA ILE A 242 -16.01 -9.93 -42.23
C ILE A 242 -15.10 -9.75 -41.01
N ARG A 243 -15.03 -10.75 -40.12
CA ARG A 243 -14.27 -10.69 -38.85
C ARG A 243 -13.13 -11.72 -38.76
N ILE A 244 -12.88 -12.45 -39.83
CA ILE A 244 -11.83 -13.46 -39.92
C ILE A 244 -10.84 -13.05 -41.00
N SER A 245 -9.58 -12.89 -40.63
CA SER A 245 -8.49 -12.60 -41.56
C SER A 245 -7.35 -13.62 -41.43
N TYR A 246 -6.41 -13.57 -42.36
CA TYR A 246 -5.32 -14.52 -42.50
C TYR A 246 -4.04 -13.80 -42.89
N PHE A 247 -2.96 -14.17 -42.21
CA PHE A 247 -1.60 -13.74 -42.45
C PHE A 247 -0.72 -14.94 -42.83
N LYS A 248 -0.39 -14.99 -44.11
CA LYS A 248 0.49 -15.94 -44.76
C LYS A 248 1.94 -15.60 -44.45
N GLN A 249 2.75 -16.64 -44.36
CA GLN A 249 4.20 -16.50 -44.41
C GLN A 249 4.63 -15.84 -45.74
N PRO A 250 5.60 -14.91 -45.71
CA PRO A 250 6.15 -14.32 -46.94
C PRO A 250 6.78 -15.37 -47.86
N GLU A 251 6.73 -15.12 -49.18
CA GLU A 251 7.37 -15.97 -50.19
C GLU A 251 8.73 -15.42 -50.67
N GLU A 252 9.08 -14.21 -50.26
CA GLU A 252 10.32 -13.52 -50.63
C GLU A 252 11.07 -12.99 -49.39
N VAL A 253 12.38 -12.81 -49.53
CA VAL A 253 13.27 -12.22 -48.53
C VAL A 253 13.23 -10.70 -48.65
N GLY A 254 13.26 -10.00 -47.52
CA GLY A 254 13.32 -8.54 -47.47
C GLY A 254 12.42 -7.93 -46.39
N PRO A 255 12.46 -6.60 -46.24
CA PRO A 255 11.56 -5.88 -45.34
C PRO A 255 10.10 -6.21 -45.63
N LEU A 256 9.27 -6.48 -44.61
CA LEU A 256 7.86 -6.83 -44.86
C LEU A 256 7.09 -5.71 -45.58
N THR A 257 7.50 -4.45 -45.36
CA THR A 257 6.93 -3.27 -46.01
C THR A 257 7.24 -3.17 -47.50
N SER A 258 8.27 -3.86 -47.99
CA SER A 258 8.61 -3.90 -49.42
C SER A 258 7.99 -5.09 -50.16
N LEU A 259 7.31 -6.01 -49.46
CA LEU A 259 6.73 -7.22 -50.06
C LEU A 259 5.24 -6.99 -50.41
N PRO A 260 4.86 -6.88 -51.70
CA PRO A 260 3.51 -6.49 -52.10
C PRO A 260 2.41 -7.42 -51.57
N GLU A 261 2.64 -8.74 -51.58
CA GLU A 261 1.67 -9.72 -51.08
C GLU A 261 1.42 -9.59 -49.57
N VAL A 262 2.45 -9.22 -48.81
CA VAL A 262 2.36 -9.06 -47.36
C VAL A 262 1.61 -7.76 -47.05
N MET A 263 1.85 -6.70 -47.82
CA MET A 263 1.12 -5.43 -47.71
C MET A 263 -0.35 -5.56 -48.10
N GLN A 264 -0.69 -6.37 -49.11
CA GLN A 264 -2.09 -6.68 -49.42
C GLN A 264 -2.79 -7.37 -48.24
N GLN A 265 -2.11 -8.30 -47.57
CA GLN A 265 -2.65 -8.96 -46.38
C GLN A 265 -2.78 -8.00 -45.19
N LYS A 266 -1.83 -7.08 -45.02
CA LYS A 266 -1.92 -5.98 -44.04
C LYS A 266 -3.22 -5.22 -44.23
N PHE A 267 -3.46 -4.73 -45.45
CA PHE A 267 -4.65 -3.98 -45.80
C PHE A 267 -5.94 -4.74 -45.46
N HIS A 268 -5.98 -6.06 -45.71
CA HIS A 268 -7.12 -6.88 -45.33
C HIS A 268 -7.30 -6.99 -43.80
N ILE A 269 -6.23 -7.18 -43.04
CA ILE A 269 -6.29 -7.23 -41.57
C ILE A 269 -6.75 -5.88 -41.01
N GLU A 270 -6.21 -4.77 -41.52
CA GLU A 270 -6.58 -3.41 -41.15
C GLU A 270 -8.04 -3.13 -41.46
N ASN A 271 -8.54 -3.54 -42.64
CA ASN A 271 -9.95 -3.37 -42.98
C ASN A 271 -10.87 -4.14 -42.01
N VAL A 272 -10.47 -5.34 -41.57
CA VAL A 272 -11.23 -6.07 -40.55
C VAL A 272 -11.18 -5.33 -39.20
N LEU A 273 -9.99 -4.90 -38.77
CA LEU A 273 -9.79 -4.28 -37.47
C LEU A 273 -10.39 -2.87 -37.35
N TYR A 274 -10.32 -2.06 -38.40
CA TYR A 274 -10.73 -0.66 -38.36
C TYR A 274 -12.14 -0.46 -38.92
N ASN A 275 -12.51 -1.17 -39.99
CA ASN A 275 -13.79 -0.92 -40.67
C ASN A 275 -14.87 -1.95 -40.33
N SER A 276 -14.49 -3.18 -39.96
CA SER A 276 -15.45 -4.27 -39.69
C SER A 276 -15.70 -4.54 -38.20
N THR A 277 -14.99 -3.81 -37.33
CA THR A 277 -15.16 -3.88 -35.87
C THR A 277 -15.14 -2.48 -35.25
N HIS A 278 -15.87 -2.30 -34.16
CA HIS A 278 -15.93 -1.08 -33.36
C HIS A 278 -15.46 -1.34 -31.93
N TYR A 279 -15.04 -0.28 -31.23
CA TYR A 279 -14.75 -0.35 -29.81
C TYR A 279 -16.03 -0.58 -29.02
N VAL A 280 -15.93 -1.37 -27.95
CA VAL A 280 -17.06 -1.69 -27.08
C VAL A 280 -16.76 -1.19 -25.68
N PRO A 281 -17.67 -0.43 -25.05
CA PRO A 281 -17.52 0.00 -23.66
C PRO A 281 -17.30 -1.19 -22.74
N LYS A 282 -16.33 -1.06 -21.84
CA LYS A 282 -15.95 -2.10 -20.89
C LYS A 282 -16.63 -1.89 -19.54
N SER A 283 -17.17 -2.97 -18.97
CA SER A 283 -17.56 -3.04 -17.57
C SER A 283 -16.44 -3.55 -16.65
N SER A 284 -16.53 -3.30 -15.34
CA SER A 284 -15.57 -3.85 -14.37
C SER A 284 -15.62 -5.38 -14.24
N GLU A 285 -16.70 -6.01 -14.71
CA GLU A 285 -16.96 -7.45 -14.59
C GLU A 285 -16.66 -8.24 -15.87
N ASP A 286 -16.36 -7.54 -16.96
CA ASP A 286 -16.16 -8.10 -18.29
C ASP A 286 -14.96 -9.05 -18.36
N PHE A 287 -13.89 -8.71 -17.63
CA PHE A 287 -12.62 -9.44 -17.61
C PHE A 287 -12.44 -10.15 -16.28
N GLY A 288 -12.70 -11.46 -16.27
CA GLY A 288 -12.49 -12.32 -15.11
C GLY A 288 -11.07 -12.90 -15.01
N PHE A 289 -10.87 -13.80 -14.06
CA PHE A 289 -9.58 -14.45 -13.82
C PHE A 289 -9.66 -15.95 -14.06
N SER A 290 -8.89 -16.42 -15.04
CA SER A 290 -8.64 -17.85 -15.21
C SER A 290 -7.26 -18.15 -14.64
N VAL A 291 -7.22 -18.61 -13.40
CA VAL A 291 -5.99 -19.18 -12.80
C VAL A 291 -6.26 -20.60 -12.32
N SER A 292 -5.26 -21.44 -12.46
CA SER A 292 -5.28 -22.84 -12.07
C SER A 292 -5.49 -23.00 -10.56
N PRO A 293 -6.00 -24.16 -10.10
CA PRO A 293 -6.08 -24.45 -8.66
C PRO A 293 -4.73 -24.34 -7.94
N ALA A 294 -3.63 -24.70 -8.61
CA ALA A 294 -2.28 -24.57 -8.07
C ALA A 294 -1.88 -23.09 -7.88
N ALA A 295 -2.15 -22.25 -8.88
CA ALA A 295 -1.97 -20.80 -8.76
C ALA A 295 -2.80 -20.20 -7.61
N LYS A 296 -4.07 -20.61 -7.47
CA LYS A 296 -4.92 -20.16 -6.35
C LYS A 296 -4.30 -20.50 -4.98
N LEU A 297 -3.64 -21.65 -4.84
CA LEU A 297 -2.95 -21.99 -3.58
C LEU A 297 -1.78 -21.06 -3.29
N VAL A 298 -1.02 -20.65 -4.32
CA VAL A 298 0.09 -19.69 -4.18
C VAL A 298 -0.42 -18.31 -3.79
N THR A 299 -1.57 -17.87 -4.32
CA THR A 299 -2.11 -16.53 -4.05
C THR A 299 -2.36 -16.25 -2.57
N SER A 300 -2.75 -17.25 -1.76
CA SER A 300 -2.98 -17.03 -0.33
C SER A 300 -1.69 -16.74 0.43
N LYS A 301 -0.59 -17.41 0.06
CA LYS A 301 0.74 -17.17 0.63
C LYS A 301 1.29 -15.82 0.18
N VAL A 302 1.07 -15.45 -1.08
CA VAL A 302 1.43 -14.11 -1.59
C VAL A 302 0.66 -13.01 -0.86
N ALA A 303 -0.63 -13.22 -0.57
CA ALA A 303 -1.43 -12.26 0.21
C ALA A 303 -0.87 -12.06 1.63
N VAL A 304 -0.39 -13.13 2.29
CA VAL A 304 0.30 -13.02 3.58
C VAL A 304 1.57 -12.17 3.45
N LYS A 305 2.40 -12.41 2.43
CA LYS A 305 3.61 -11.61 2.18
C LYS A 305 3.31 -10.14 1.89
N ILE A 306 2.22 -9.86 1.16
CA ILE A 306 1.76 -8.48 0.94
C ILE A 306 1.32 -7.83 2.25
N ASN A 307 0.58 -8.54 3.10
CA ASN A 307 0.20 -8.03 4.42
C ASN A 307 1.43 -7.67 5.28
N GLN A 308 2.46 -8.53 5.28
CA GLN A 308 3.73 -8.25 5.97
C GLN A 308 4.42 -7.01 5.40
N LYS A 309 4.42 -6.86 4.07
CA LYS A 309 4.99 -5.67 3.43
C LYS A 309 4.21 -4.41 3.80
N ILE A 310 2.88 -4.45 3.82
CA ILE A 310 2.04 -3.35 4.32
C ILE A 310 2.42 -3.01 5.77
N THR A 311 2.53 -4.00 6.66
CA THR A 311 2.99 -3.77 8.04
C THR A 311 4.34 -3.05 8.08
N SER A 312 5.32 -3.48 7.28
CA SER A 312 6.63 -2.81 7.24
C SER A 312 6.56 -1.36 6.75
N ILE A 313 5.66 -1.06 5.80
CA ILE A 313 5.42 0.31 5.32
C ILE A 313 4.79 1.14 6.43
N MET A 314 3.80 0.59 7.16
CA MET A 314 3.15 1.26 8.28
C MET A 314 4.13 1.55 9.43
N VAL A 315 5.07 0.64 9.70
CA VAL A 315 6.18 0.87 10.65
C VAL A 315 7.03 2.05 10.21
N SER A 316 7.47 2.07 8.95
CA SER A 316 8.28 3.18 8.42
C SER A 316 7.54 4.52 8.48
N ILE A 317 6.24 4.53 8.17
CA ILE A 317 5.40 5.74 8.30
C ILE A 317 5.33 6.17 9.77
N GLY A 318 5.09 5.23 10.70
CA GLY A 318 5.07 5.50 12.14
C GLY A 318 6.38 6.10 12.65
N GLU A 319 7.53 5.55 12.25
CA GLU A 319 8.86 6.07 12.62
C GLU A 319 9.09 7.50 12.08
N LYS A 320 8.71 7.77 10.83
CA LYS A 320 8.78 9.11 10.23
C LYS A 320 7.88 10.11 10.95
N MET A 321 6.65 9.69 11.27
CA MET A 321 5.71 10.47 12.07
C MET A 321 6.32 10.83 13.43
N SER A 322 6.81 9.84 14.16
CA SER A 322 7.42 10.01 15.48
C SER A 322 8.61 10.99 15.41
N SER A 323 9.52 10.78 14.46
CA SER A 323 10.71 11.62 14.28
C SER A 323 10.37 13.07 13.93
N GLN A 324 9.41 13.29 13.02
CA GLN A 324 8.99 14.65 12.64
C GLN A 324 8.29 15.37 13.79
N PHE A 325 7.42 14.67 14.53
CA PHE A 325 6.78 15.25 15.71
C PHE A 325 7.78 15.60 16.80
N GLN A 326 8.71 14.69 17.12
CA GLN A 326 9.76 14.94 18.10
C GLN A 326 10.62 16.15 17.71
N GLY A 327 11.06 16.21 16.44
CA GLY A 327 11.81 17.35 15.91
C GLY A 327 11.02 18.66 16.05
N ALA A 328 9.77 18.67 15.60
CA ALA A 328 8.91 19.85 15.69
C ALA A 328 8.70 20.31 17.13
N VAL A 329 8.42 19.41 18.07
CA VAL A 329 8.24 19.72 19.50
C VAL A 329 9.52 20.28 20.12
N GLN A 330 10.69 19.75 19.74
CA GLN A 330 11.98 20.20 20.26
C GLN A 330 12.35 21.60 19.75
N THR A 331 12.10 21.89 18.47
CA THR A 331 12.48 23.17 17.85
C THR A 331 11.48 24.29 18.06
N SER A 332 10.24 23.99 18.45
CA SER A 332 9.19 24.99 18.46
C SER A 332 9.24 25.95 19.68
N PRO A 333 8.79 27.21 19.51
CA PRO A 333 8.69 28.18 20.61
C PRO A 333 7.73 27.71 21.71
N LEU A 334 7.95 28.15 22.95
CA LEU A 334 7.10 27.81 24.12
C LEU A 334 5.61 28.05 23.87
N GLU A 335 5.27 29.19 23.25
CA GLU A 335 3.90 29.61 22.97
C GLU A 335 3.14 28.63 22.05
N SER A 336 3.86 27.83 21.27
CA SER A 336 3.27 26.86 20.35
C SER A 336 2.91 25.52 20.98
N ILE A 337 3.38 25.23 22.20
CA ILE A 337 3.17 23.92 22.86
C ILE A 337 1.68 23.64 23.08
N GLY A 338 0.90 24.67 23.42
CA GLY A 338 -0.55 24.53 23.53
C GLY A 338 -1.21 24.08 22.23
N THR A 339 -0.68 24.50 21.07
CA THR A 339 -1.12 24.03 19.76
C THR A 339 -0.72 22.58 19.52
N PHE A 340 0.51 22.18 19.87
CA PHE A 340 0.96 20.79 19.77
C PHE A 340 0.12 19.83 20.62
N VAL A 341 -0.22 20.20 21.86
CA VAL A 341 -1.09 19.39 22.73
C VAL A 341 -2.47 19.21 22.11
N LYS A 342 -3.05 20.28 21.53
CA LYS A 342 -4.35 20.20 20.85
C LYS A 342 -4.31 19.31 19.61
N GLU A 343 -3.27 19.42 18.79
CA GLU A 343 -3.11 18.58 17.60
C GLU A 343 -2.84 17.12 17.97
N GLN A 344 -2.01 16.87 18.99
CA GLN A 344 -1.78 15.52 19.51
C GLN A 344 -3.09 14.91 20.02
N GLY A 345 -3.90 15.65 20.78
CA GLY A 345 -5.19 15.16 21.28
C GLY A 345 -6.18 14.85 20.16
N ARG A 346 -6.15 15.60 19.05
CA ARG A 346 -6.93 15.29 17.84
C ARG A 346 -6.41 14.00 17.19
N LEU A 347 -5.10 13.85 17.10
CA LEU A 347 -4.47 12.68 16.49
C LEU A 347 -4.76 11.40 17.27
N HIS A 348 -4.64 11.47 18.59
CA HIS A 348 -4.97 10.38 19.49
C HIS A 348 -6.41 9.90 19.30
N LYS A 349 -7.37 10.82 19.24
CA LYS A 349 -8.78 10.47 18.96
C LYS A 349 -8.96 9.79 17.59
N MET A 350 -8.25 10.23 16.57
CA MET A 350 -8.34 9.62 15.23
C MET A 350 -7.73 8.21 15.20
N VAL A 351 -6.60 8.00 15.88
CA VAL A 351 -5.98 6.69 15.98
C VAL A 351 -6.79 5.76 16.89
N GLU A 352 -7.36 6.27 17.97
CA GLU A 352 -8.30 5.53 18.82
C GLU A 352 -9.53 5.08 18.01
N GLN A 353 -10.07 5.94 17.14
CA GLN A 353 -11.15 5.59 16.22
C GLN A 353 -10.74 4.51 15.19
N LEU A 354 -9.48 4.52 14.73
CA LEU A 354 -8.97 3.43 13.90
C LEU A 354 -8.88 2.12 14.71
N SER A 355 -8.33 2.19 15.92
CA SER A 355 -8.13 1.05 16.83
C SER A 355 -9.43 0.42 17.32
N SER A 356 -10.44 1.24 17.65
CA SER A 356 -11.72 0.76 18.19
C SER A 356 -12.53 -0.03 17.16
N ASN A 357 -12.31 0.26 15.88
CA ASN A 357 -13.04 -0.35 14.77
C ASN A 357 -12.24 -1.46 14.08
N VAL A 358 -11.08 -1.88 14.60
CA VAL A 358 -10.19 -2.85 13.95
C VAL A 358 -10.89 -4.16 13.58
N THR A 359 -11.84 -4.62 14.39
CA THR A 359 -12.56 -5.89 14.17
C THR A 359 -13.68 -5.78 13.13
N SER A 360 -14.23 -4.58 12.89
CA SER A 360 -15.36 -4.33 11.99
C SER A 360 -14.98 -3.58 10.71
N THR A 361 -13.82 -2.92 10.69
CA THR A 361 -13.38 -2.05 9.60
C THR A 361 -12.97 -2.87 8.39
N THR A 362 -13.50 -2.50 7.23
CA THR A 362 -13.03 -3.08 5.96
C THR A 362 -11.69 -2.48 5.55
N ARG A 363 -10.83 -3.22 4.86
CA ARG A 363 -9.52 -2.70 4.39
C ARG A 363 -9.64 -1.36 3.64
N PRO A 364 -10.58 -1.18 2.67
CA PRO A 364 -10.73 0.11 2.00
C PRO A 364 -11.12 1.26 2.93
N GLU A 365 -11.95 0.98 3.94
CA GLU A 365 -12.33 1.97 4.95
C GLU A 365 -11.17 2.33 5.86
N PHE A 366 -10.35 1.34 6.25
CA PHE A 366 -9.11 1.56 6.98
C PHE A 366 -8.18 2.52 6.22
N PHE A 367 -7.85 2.20 4.97
CA PHE A 367 -6.95 3.04 4.16
C PHE A 367 -7.54 4.44 3.93
N LYS A 368 -8.84 4.56 3.66
CA LYS A 368 -9.52 5.86 3.53
C LYS A 368 -9.37 6.70 4.81
N ASN A 369 -9.56 6.11 5.98
CA ASN A 369 -9.44 6.82 7.26
C ASN A 369 -7.97 7.12 7.60
N PHE A 370 -7.06 6.23 7.29
CA PHE A 370 -5.62 6.43 7.45
C PHE A 370 -5.10 7.58 6.57
N LEU A 371 -5.48 7.64 5.30
CA LEU A 371 -5.13 8.75 4.40
C LEU A 371 -5.65 10.10 4.90
N LYS A 372 -6.85 10.14 5.52
CA LYS A 372 -7.35 11.35 6.17
C LYS A 372 -6.47 11.81 7.34
N ILE A 373 -5.88 10.88 8.10
CA ILE A 373 -4.94 11.20 9.18
C ILE A 373 -3.66 11.80 8.58
N LEU A 374 -3.08 11.13 7.57
CA LEU A 374 -1.84 11.59 6.94
C LEU A 374 -1.98 12.98 6.30
N ASN A 375 -3.09 13.22 5.59
CA ASN A 375 -3.38 14.53 4.99
C ASN A 375 -3.51 15.63 6.05
N ARG A 376 -4.13 15.34 7.20
CA ARG A 376 -4.26 16.31 8.31
C ARG A 376 -2.94 16.65 8.96
N LEU A 377 -2.03 15.68 9.01
CA LEU A 377 -0.70 15.87 9.55
C LEU A 377 0.23 16.66 8.62
N ASN A 378 -0.24 17.01 7.42
CA ASN A 378 0.57 17.63 6.37
C ASN A 378 1.85 16.84 6.06
N LEU A 379 1.84 15.52 6.33
CA LEU A 379 2.93 14.59 5.97
C LEU A 379 2.97 14.34 4.46
N THR A 380 1.98 14.88 3.74
CA THR A 380 1.70 14.63 2.33
C THR A 380 2.13 15.77 1.41
N ALA A 381 2.99 16.69 1.86
CA ALA A 381 3.53 17.75 1.01
C ALA A 381 4.24 17.20 -0.26
N SER A 382 4.56 15.91 -0.27
CA SER A 382 4.64 15.05 -1.45
C SER A 382 3.94 13.74 -1.11
N PRO A 383 3.23 13.05 -2.03
CA PRO A 383 2.89 11.64 -1.83
C PRO A 383 4.21 10.93 -1.56
N SER A 384 4.42 10.51 -0.32
CA SER A 384 5.64 9.79 0.00
C SER A 384 5.60 8.48 -0.79
N LEU A 385 6.75 8.01 -1.26
CA LEU A 385 6.83 6.76 -2.06
C LEU A 385 6.11 5.60 -1.37
N GLU A 386 6.05 5.63 -0.03
CA GLU A 386 5.32 4.70 0.82
C GLU A 386 3.80 4.73 0.62
N LEU A 387 3.19 5.90 0.39
CA LEU A 387 1.74 6.01 0.17
C LEU A 387 1.33 5.39 -1.16
N LEU A 388 2.13 5.64 -2.21
CA LEU A 388 1.92 5.02 -3.51
C LEU A 388 2.12 3.51 -3.41
N GLU A 389 3.16 3.06 -2.71
CA GLU A 389 3.40 1.63 -2.48
C GLU A 389 2.25 1.00 -1.68
N LEU A 390 1.73 1.69 -0.66
CA LEU A 390 0.61 1.22 0.17
C LEU A 390 -0.67 1.02 -0.64
N GLN A 391 -1.02 2.01 -1.47
CA GLN A 391 -2.17 1.93 -2.38
C GLN A 391 -1.99 0.77 -3.37
N GLN A 392 -0.81 0.62 -3.96
CA GLN A 392 -0.48 -0.49 -4.85
C GLN A 392 -0.64 -1.84 -4.13
N ARG A 393 -0.15 -1.98 -2.89
CA ARG A 393 -0.32 -3.24 -2.13
C ARG A 393 -1.78 -3.54 -1.80
N GLN A 394 -2.58 -2.51 -1.54
CA GLN A 394 -4.02 -2.66 -1.35
C GLN A 394 -4.70 -3.19 -2.63
N ASP A 395 -4.33 -2.67 -3.79
CA ASP A 395 -4.89 -3.09 -5.08
C ASP A 395 -4.49 -4.54 -5.41
N ASN A 396 -3.24 -4.92 -5.13
CA ASN A 396 -2.79 -6.31 -5.26
C ASN A 396 -3.64 -7.25 -4.39
N LEU A 397 -3.87 -6.89 -3.13
CA LEU A 397 -4.70 -7.67 -2.22
C LEU A 397 -6.15 -7.80 -2.70
N LYS A 398 -6.73 -6.73 -3.27
CA LYS A 398 -8.09 -6.77 -3.84
C LYS A 398 -8.16 -7.76 -5.01
N PHE A 399 -7.16 -7.75 -5.89
CA PHE A 399 -7.06 -8.71 -7.00
C PHE A 399 -6.97 -10.16 -6.53
N PHE A 400 -6.13 -10.46 -5.54
CA PHE A 400 -6.03 -11.82 -5.04
C PHE A 400 -7.36 -12.32 -4.43
N GLU A 401 -8.13 -11.45 -3.79
CA GLU A 401 -9.47 -11.81 -3.27
C GLU A 401 -10.42 -12.17 -4.40
N GLN A 402 -10.37 -11.42 -5.51
CA GLN A 402 -11.19 -11.70 -6.68
C GLN A 402 -10.80 -13.04 -7.33
N ILE A 403 -9.50 -13.35 -7.43
CA ILE A 403 -9.01 -14.62 -7.96
C ILE A 403 -9.48 -15.82 -7.12
N THR A 404 -9.36 -15.72 -5.80
CA THR A 404 -9.64 -16.83 -4.90
C THR A 404 -11.12 -16.95 -4.56
N GLY A 405 -11.88 -15.86 -4.71
CA GLY A 405 -13.22 -15.73 -4.15
C GLY A 405 -13.24 -15.65 -2.62
N ASN A 406 -12.06 -15.61 -1.98
CA ASN A 406 -11.91 -15.57 -0.53
C ASN A 406 -11.43 -14.18 -0.12
N LYS A 407 -12.05 -13.61 0.92
CA LYS A 407 -11.53 -12.40 1.55
C LYS A 407 -10.29 -12.75 2.36
N PHE A 408 -9.20 -12.04 2.16
CA PHE A 408 -8.01 -12.21 2.99
C PHE A 408 -8.18 -11.38 4.25
N GLN A 409 -7.98 -12.02 5.40
CA GLN A 409 -7.92 -11.29 6.66
C GLN A 409 -6.70 -10.37 6.61
N ALA A 410 -6.96 -9.06 6.63
CA ALA A 410 -5.91 -8.10 6.92
C ALA A 410 -5.59 -8.18 8.40
N ASN A 411 -4.30 -8.16 8.74
CA ASN A 411 -3.90 -7.92 10.11
C ASN A 411 -3.92 -6.43 10.40
N ILE A 412 -5.13 -5.84 10.39
CA ILE A 412 -5.34 -4.42 10.71
C ILE A 412 -4.72 -4.04 12.06
N PRO A 413 -4.76 -4.88 13.13
CA PRO A 413 -4.00 -4.59 14.36
C PRO A 413 -2.52 -4.29 14.10
N ASP A 414 -1.83 -5.12 13.31
CA ASP A 414 -0.41 -4.91 12.97
C ASP A 414 -0.18 -3.63 12.15
N TRP A 415 -1.18 -3.17 11.41
CA TRP A 415 -1.10 -1.94 10.62
C TRP A 415 -1.33 -0.69 11.48
N VAL A 416 -2.19 -0.79 12.50
CA VAL A 416 -2.56 0.31 13.40
C VAL A 416 -1.49 0.53 14.47
N ASN A 417 -0.93 -0.55 15.03
CA ASN A 417 -0.01 -0.48 16.17
C ASN A 417 1.19 0.45 15.95
N PRO A 418 1.88 0.46 14.80
CA PRO A 418 3.01 1.37 14.59
C PRO A 418 2.60 2.84 14.58
N ILE A 419 1.39 3.14 14.10
CA ILE A 419 0.84 4.49 14.10
C ILE A 419 0.44 4.90 15.52
N ALA A 420 -0.20 3.98 16.27
CA ALA A 420 -0.52 4.20 17.68
C ALA A 420 0.74 4.48 18.52
N GLN A 421 1.80 3.70 18.31
CA GLN A 421 3.09 3.92 18.95
C GLN A 421 3.66 5.31 18.63
N ALA A 422 3.63 5.71 17.35
CA ALA A 422 4.10 7.04 16.95
C ALA A 422 3.33 8.18 17.64
N VAL A 423 2.02 8.01 17.86
CA VAL A 423 1.21 8.99 18.62
C VAL A 423 1.58 8.99 20.10
N GLU A 424 1.83 7.84 20.70
CA GLU A 424 2.28 7.73 22.10
C GLU A 424 3.66 8.39 22.28
N ASP A 425 4.61 8.10 21.39
CA ASP A 425 5.93 8.72 21.38
C ASP A 425 5.84 10.25 21.29
N SER A 426 4.93 10.77 20.47
CA SER A 426 4.69 12.22 20.35
C SER A 426 4.18 12.83 21.66
N ALA A 427 3.31 12.12 22.39
CA ALA A 427 2.80 12.56 23.69
C ALA A 427 3.91 12.60 24.74
N ASN A 428 4.77 11.59 24.73
CA ASN A 428 5.94 11.49 25.60
C ASN A 428 6.92 12.65 25.31
N ALA A 429 7.18 12.95 24.04
CA ALA A 429 8.05 14.07 23.65
C ALA A 429 7.50 15.43 24.10
N ILE A 430 6.19 15.66 23.98
CA ILE A 430 5.53 16.88 24.48
C ILE A 430 5.68 16.98 26.00
N THR A 431 5.44 15.89 26.71
CA THR A 431 5.56 15.82 28.18
C THR A 431 6.99 16.12 28.65
N GLN A 432 7.99 15.52 27.98
CA GLN A 432 9.40 15.78 28.25
C GLN A 432 9.76 17.24 27.98
N ARG A 433 9.33 17.81 26.85
CA ARG A 433 9.60 19.21 26.51
C ARG A 433 8.95 20.18 27.50
N ALA A 434 7.70 19.92 27.89
CA ALA A 434 6.99 20.71 28.90
C ALA A 434 7.73 20.66 30.25
N THR A 435 8.26 19.50 30.64
CA THR A 435 9.05 19.34 31.87
C THR A 435 10.36 20.15 31.81
N VAL A 436 11.10 20.07 30.70
CA VAL A 436 12.33 20.86 30.50
C VAL A 436 12.04 22.36 30.59
N LEU A 437 10.94 22.82 29.99
CA LEU A 437 10.57 24.23 29.97
C LEU A 437 10.10 24.72 31.34
N LYS A 438 9.33 23.91 32.06
CA LYS A 438 8.94 24.19 33.45
C LYS A 438 10.18 24.38 34.33
N ASN A 439 11.15 23.48 34.25
CA ASN A 439 12.39 23.59 35.02
C ASN A 439 13.19 24.84 34.63
N LYS A 440 13.25 25.16 33.32
CA LYS A 440 13.88 26.39 32.84
C LYS A 440 13.19 27.64 33.41
N MET A 441 11.86 27.71 33.34
CA MET A 441 11.10 28.84 33.87
C MET A 441 11.29 29.00 35.39
N GLN A 442 11.35 27.89 36.13
CA GLN A 442 11.64 27.91 37.57
C GLN A 442 13.04 28.49 37.84
N ASN A 443 14.06 28.06 37.09
CA ASN A 443 15.42 28.60 37.22
C ASN A 443 15.50 30.07 36.83
N ASP A 444 14.90 30.47 35.70
CA ASP A 444 14.85 31.87 35.26
C ASP A 444 14.13 32.75 36.32
N THR A 445 13.09 32.24 36.96
CA THR A 445 12.38 32.93 38.05
C THR A 445 13.26 33.09 39.29
N ILE A 446 14.02 32.05 39.66
CA ILE A 446 14.99 32.11 40.76
C ILE A 446 16.09 33.13 40.45
N ASP A 447 16.63 33.12 39.23
CA ASP A 447 17.70 34.03 38.80
C ASP A 447 17.22 35.49 38.79
N ILE A 448 16.02 35.76 38.26
CA ILE A 448 15.41 37.09 38.31
C ILE A 448 15.18 37.53 39.76
N SER A 449 14.68 36.64 40.61
CA SER A 449 14.48 36.94 42.04
C SER A 449 15.79 37.30 42.74
N ASN A 450 16.86 36.56 42.43
CA ASN A 450 18.21 36.83 42.94
C ASN A 450 18.77 38.17 42.40
N GLN A 451 18.57 38.49 41.12
CA GLN A 451 18.99 39.76 40.54
C GLN A 451 18.25 40.95 41.14
N ILE A 452 16.94 40.81 41.38
CA ILE A 452 16.12 41.81 42.07
C ILE A 452 16.64 41.99 43.50
N TYR A 453 16.87 40.89 44.22
CA TYR A 453 17.42 40.92 45.57
C TYR A 453 18.77 41.64 45.65
N GLN A 454 19.72 41.29 44.77
CA GLN A 454 21.03 41.92 44.71
C GLN A 454 20.93 43.43 44.37
N SER A 455 20.08 43.78 43.41
CA SER A 455 19.86 45.19 43.01
C SER A 455 19.25 46.00 44.15
N PHE A 456 18.31 45.41 44.89
CA PHE A 456 17.69 46.03 46.05
C PHE A 456 18.67 46.18 47.23
N SER A 457 19.45 45.14 47.55
CA SER A 457 20.47 45.18 48.60
C SER A 457 21.50 46.28 48.32
N LYS A 458 22.00 46.37 47.09
CA LYS A 458 22.96 47.41 46.69
C LYS A 458 22.38 48.82 46.82
N LYS A 459 21.09 49.01 46.51
CA LYS A 459 20.41 50.29 46.74
C LYS A 459 20.24 50.59 48.22
N LEU A 460 19.89 49.59 49.05
CA LEU A 460 19.80 49.77 50.50
C LEU A 460 21.13 50.23 51.11
N GLU A 461 22.25 49.64 50.70
CA GLU A 461 23.60 50.08 51.11
C GLU A 461 23.88 51.54 50.71
N GLN A 462 23.41 51.98 49.54
CA GLN A 462 23.50 53.40 49.12
C GLN A 462 22.59 54.33 49.95
N PHE A 463 21.51 53.80 50.53
CA PHE A 463 20.52 54.56 51.32
C PHE A 463 20.84 54.66 52.82
N GLU A 464 21.84 53.95 53.34
CA GLU A 464 22.25 54.04 54.75
C GLU A 464 22.74 55.44 55.18
N GLY A 465 22.87 56.39 54.24
CA GLY A 465 23.06 57.82 54.53
C GLY A 465 21.81 58.63 54.88
N ASN A 466 20.57 58.10 54.72
CA ASN A 466 19.35 58.91 54.92
C ASN A 466 18.12 58.11 55.38
N LYS A 467 18.24 57.49 56.57
CA LYS A 467 17.31 56.51 57.18
C LYS A 467 15.80 56.83 57.15
N HIS A 468 15.39 58.10 57.13
CA HIS A 468 13.97 58.44 57.34
C HIS A 468 13.14 58.44 56.04
N LYS A 469 13.75 58.77 54.88
CA LYS A 469 13.07 58.73 53.57
C LYS A 469 12.94 57.31 53.03
N SER A 470 13.83 56.41 53.44
CA SER A 470 13.86 55.02 53.02
C SER A 470 12.66 54.21 53.51
N LEU A 471 12.10 54.54 54.68
CA LEU A 471 10.98 53.82 55.28
C LEU A 471 9.66 54.06 54.52
N GLN A 472 9.37 55.31 54.14
CA GLN A 472 8.17 55.64 53.35
C GLN A 472 8.24 55.10 51.92
N ALA A 473 9.43 55.12 51.29
CA ALA A 473 9.63 54.50 49.98
C ALA A 473 9.41 52.98 50.03
N TYR A 474 9.87 52.34 51.11
CA TYR A 474 9.68 50.90 51.34
C TYR A 474 8.21 50.53 51.58
N GLU A 475 7.47 51.29 52.39
CA GLU A 475 6.04 51.07 52.62
C GLU A 475 5.19 51.27 51.35
N SER A 476 5.52 52.29 50.55
CA SER A 476 4.88 52.50 49.24
C SER A 476 5.18 51.36 48.25
N TYR A 477 6.42 50.88 48.24
CA TYR A 477 6.85 49.77 47.37
C TYR A 477 6.23 48.43 47.78
N THR A 478 6.15 48.14 49.07
CA THR A 478 5.49 46.93 49.60
C THR A 478 3.98 46.94 49.37
N GLN A 479 3.32 48.11 49.43
CA GLN A 479 1.91 48.25 49.03
C GLN A 479 1.71 48.01 47.52
N LYS A 480 2.59 48.55 46.65
CA LYS A 480 2.55 48.28 45.21
C LYS A 480 2.77 46.79 44.90
N LEU A 481 3.75 46.15 45.54
CA LEU A 481 4.00 44.71 45.43
C LEU A 481 2.80 43.88 45.90
N SER A 482 2.15 44.27 46.99
CA SER A 482 0.94 43.61 47.50
C SER A 482 -0.24 43.74 46.52
N GLN A 483 -0.45 44.93 45.94
CA GLN A 483 -1.48 45.14 44.92
C GLN A 483 -1.18 44.35 43.63
N MET A 484 0.08 44.26 43.23
CA MET A 484 0.51 43.48 42.07
C MET A 484 0.34 41.98 42.29
N ASN A 485 0.71 41.44 43.45
CA ASN A 485 0.42 40.04 43.81
C ASN A 485 -1.09 39.74 43.79
N LYS A 486 -1.92 40.71 44.16
CA LYS A 486 -3.38 40.62 44.08
C LYS A 486 -3.93 40.69 42.64
N GLN A 487 -3.15 41.20 41.68
CA GLN A 487 -3.47 41.16 40.26
C GLN A 487 -2.91 39.92 39.56
N ILE A 488 -1.72 39.46 39.95
CA ILE A 488 -1.09 38.23 39.47
C ILE A 488 -1.95 37.01 39.82
N SER A 489 -2.50 36.94 41.04
CA SER A 489 -3.43 35.87 41.45
C SER A 489 -4.77 35.85 40.69
N LYS A 490 -5.06 36.89 39.88
CA LYS A 490 -6.27 36.95 39.02
C LYS A 490 -6.01 36.53 37.58
N VAL A 491 -4.76 36.28 37.21
CA VAL A 491 -4.37 35.90 35.85
C VAL A 491 -4.54 34.40 35.65
N LYS A 492 -5.38 34.02 34.68
CA LYS A 492 -5.78 32.61 34.43
C LYS A 492 -5.07 31.96 33.24
N THR A 493 -4.24 32.68 32.47
CA THR A 493 -3.63 32.17 31.23
C THR A 493 -2.25 32.77 30.94
N VAL A 494 -1.42 32.02 30.19
CA VAL A 494 -0.01 32.34 29.86
C VAL A 494 0.14 33.67 29.09
N ASN A 495 -0.79 34.03 28.19
CA ASN A 495 -0.73 35.30 27.43
C ASN A 495 -0.89 36.54 28.32
N SER A 496 -1.54 36.40 29.47
CA SER A 496 -1.70 37.48 30.44
C SER A 496 -0.44 37.68 31.29
N PHE A 497 0.43 36.66 31.41
CA PHE A 497 1.71 36.76 32.10
C PHE A 497 2.72 37.59 31.31
N THR A 498 2.78 37.42 29.98
CA THR A 498 3.64 38.23 29.09
C THR A 498 3.24 39.71 29.12
N HIS A 499 1.93 40.00 29.17
CA HIS A 499 1.44 41.38 29.29
C HIS A 499 1.76 41.99 30.66
N LEU A 500 1.70 41.20 31.73
CA LEU A 500 2.13 41.61 33.07
C LEU A 500 3.63 41.86 33.15
N LEU A 501 4.46 41.06 32.47
CA LEU A 501 5.90 41.27 32.38
C LEU A 501 6.22 42.57 31.62
N GLN A 502 5.46 42.89 30.56
CA GLN A 502 5.58 44.17 29.84
C GLN A 502 5.14 45.37 30.68
N VAL A 503 4.08 45.23 31.49
CA VAL A 503 3.66 46.26 32.45
C VAL A 503 4.71 46.42 33.57
N TYR A 504 5.31 45.32 34.03
CA TYR A 504 6.39 45.31 35.03
C TYR A 504 7.63 46.07 34.52
N LEU A 505 8.04 45.80 33.28
CA LEU A 505 9.17 46.47 32.64
C LEU A 505 8.87 47.95 32.35
N LYS A 506 7.62 48.30 31.99
CA LYS A 506 7.20 49.69 31.73
C LYS A 506 7.14 50.54 33.00
N ILE A 507 6.73 49.96 34.13
CA ILE A 507 6.75 50.64 35.44
C ILE A 507 8.18 50.83 35.95
N LEU A 508 9.07 49.86 35.71
CA LEU A 508 10.50 50.01 36.01
C LEU A 508 11.16 51.11 35.15
N ASP A 509 10.69 51.34 33.93
CA ASP A 509 11.17 52.41 33.05
C ASP A 509 10.59 53.79 33.45
N GLU A 510 9.31 53.86 33.84
CA GLU A 510 8.62 55.10 34.27
C GLU A 510 9.03 55.58 35.69
N ASP A 511 9.36 54.70 36.63
CA ASP A 511 9.81 55.09 37.98
C ASP A 511 11.30 55.50 38.02
N VAL A 512 12.09 55.24 36.96
CA VAL A 512 13.50 55.72 36.85
C VAL A 512 13.56 57.20 36.44
N SER A 513 12.56 57.71 35.71
CA SER A 513 12.48 59.13 35.33
C SER A 513 11.90 60.06 36.42
N THR A 514 11.21 59.52 37.43
CA THR A 514 10.36 60.33 38.33
C THR A 514 10.91 60.48 39.76
N ILE A 515 12.15 60.06 40.00
CA ILE A 515 12.89 60.35 41.24
C ILE A 515 13.99 61.37 40.93
N ASN A 516 13.56 62.57 40.54
CA ASN A 516 14.38 63.76 40.67
C ASN A 516 13.48 64.96 41.00
N LEU A 517 13.80 65.64 42.11
CA LEU A 517 13.30 66.95 42.57
C LEU A 517 11.83 67.07 43.03
N VAL A 518 11.61 67.07 44.35
CA VAL A 518 10.96 68.18 45.08
C VAL A 518 11.49 68.24 46.54
N VAL A 519 12.48 69.12 46.73
CA VAL A 519 12.65 70.16 47.76
C VAL A 519 12.30 69.89 49.25
N LEU A 520 13.33 70.01 50.08
CA LEU A 520 13.32 70.37 51.51
C LEU A 520 12.91 71.84 51.73
N HIS A 521 12.14 72.15 52.77
CA HIS A 521 12.49 73.26 53.68
C HIS A 521 11.90 73.07 55.10
N GLU A 522 12.81 73.20 56.08
CA GLU A 522 12.73 73.55 57.51
C GLU A 522 11.42 73.37 58.30
N ASP A 523 11.47 72.54 59.36
CA ASP A 523 11.04 72.93 60.74
C ASP A 523 10.97 71.75 61.73
N LEU A 524 12.07 71.07 62.04
CA LEU A 524 12.10 70.19 63.23
C LEU A 524 13.47 70.25 63.92
N LYS A 525 13.68 71.32 64.69
CA LYS A 525 14.73 71.39 65.73
C LYS A 525 14.45 70.33 66.80
N LEU A 526 14.96 69.11 66.63
CA LEU A 526 14.91 68.07 67.65
C LEU A 526 16.27 67.92 68.33
N ASP A 527 16.29 67.99 69.67
CA ASP A 527 17.50 67.87 70.48
C ASP A 527 17.92 66.40 70.72
N ARG A 528 19.21 66.22 71.04
CA ARG A 528 19.94 64.96 71.28
C ARG A 528 19.26 64.01 72.29
N ARG A 529 18.41 64.49 73.20
CA ARG A 529 17.61 63.71 74.16
C ARG A 529 16.42 62.98 73.53
N SER A 530 15.88 63.47 72.42
CA SER A 530 14.79 62.80 71.70
C SER A 530 15.28 61.60 70.88
N ILE A 531 16.54 61.65 70.44
CA ILE A 531 17.21 60.56 69.71
C ILE A 531 17.57 59.39 70.65
N LEU A 532 17.95 59.69 71.90
CA LEU A 532 18.31 58.66 72.90
C LEU A 532 17.11 57.89 73.48
N LYS A 533 15.87 58.40 73.34
CA LYS A 533 14.65 57.70 73.76
C LYS A 533 14.18 56.62 72.77
N LEU A 534 14.73 56.60 71.54
CA LEU A 534 14.40 55.61 70.51
C LEU A 534 15.34 54.39 70.52
N LEU A 535 16.44 54.42 71.29
CA LEU A 535 17.43 53.33 71.34
C LEU A 535 16.89 51.96 71.84
N PRO A 536 15.92 51.88 72.79
CA PRO A 536 15.40 50.58 73.24
C PRO A 536 14.57 49.81 72.21
N TRP A 537 14.19 50.45 71.08
CA TRP A 537 13.38 49.84 70.02
C TRP A 537 14.21 49.29 68.85
N VAL A 538 15.53 49.49 68.85
CA VAL A 538 16.42 49.11 67.74
C VAL A 538 16.96 47.68 67.90
N LEU A 539 17.12 47.16 69.12
CA LEU A 539 17.61 45.80 69.35
C LEU A 539 16.60 44.67 69.03
N PRO A 540 15.27 44.83 69.18
CA PRO A 540 14.30 43.82 68.75
C PRO A 540 14.08 43.81 67.23
N PHE A 541 14.49 44.86 66.51
CA PHE A 541 14.13 45.05 65.11
C PHE A 541 14.88 44.10 64.16
N GLU A 542 16.14 43.75 64.44
CA GLU A 542 16.88 42.75 63.65
C GLU A 542 16.37 41.32 63.89
N GLN A 543 15.97 40.98 65.11
CA GLN A 543 15.34 39.69 65.40
C GLN A 543 13.93 39.60 64.82
N LEU A 544 13.18 40.71 64.84
CA LEU A 544 11.86 40.82 64.21
C LEU A 544 11.98 40.79 62.69
N LEU A 545 12.99 41.43 62.08
CA LEU A 545 13.25 41.37 60.65
C LEU A 545 13.75 39.99 60.20
N SER A 546 14.64 39.33 60.94
CA SER A 546 15.06 37.96 60.61
C SER A 546 13.90 36.96 60.73
N LYS A 547 13.00 37.17 61.70
CA LYS A 547 11.80 36.34 61.90
C LYS A 547 10.72 36.63 60.85
N LEU A 548 10.43 37.91 60.58
CA LEU A 548 9.47 38.33 59.53
C LEU A 548 10.00 38.02 58.13
N TRP A 549 11.32 38.05 57.90
CA TRP A 549 11.95 37.64 56.64
C TRP A 549 11.90 36.12 56.48
N GLY A 550 12.16 35.36 57.55
CA GLY A 550 11.91 33.92 57.57
C GLY A 550 10.45 33.60 57.25
N GLU A 551 9.51 34.26 57.91
CA GLU A 551 8.06 34.07 57.71
C GLU A 551 7.56 34.60 56.36
N MET A 552 8.09 35.70 55.81
CA MET A 552 7.73 36.23 54.49
C MET A 552 8.35 35.43 53.35
N HIS A 553 9.59 34.98 53.49
CA HIS A 553 10.24 34.12 52.50
C HIS A 553 9.58 32.73 52.53
N GLU A 554 9.28 32.20 53.72
CA GLU A 554 8.49 30.98 53.88
C GLU A 554 7.09 31.18 53.32
N PHE A 555 6.39 32.30 53.58
CA PHE A 555 5.04 32.57 53.06
C PHE A 555 5.00 32.83 51.54
N GLN A 556 5.95 33.55 50.96
CA GLN A 556 6.02 33.78 49.50
C GLN A 556 6.43 32.51 48.76
N VAL A 557 7.38 31.75 49.31
CA VAL A 557 7.71 30.40 48.82
C VAL A 557 6.51 29.49 49.00
N GLN A 558 5.76 29.55 50.10
CA GLN A 558 4.56 28.73 50.29
C GLN A 558 3.39 29.18 49.42
N VAL A 559 3.25 30.45 49.07
CA VAL A 559 2.19 30.92 48.15
C VAL A 559 2.54 30.56 46.71
N LEU A 560 3.79 30.75 46.27
CA LEU A 560 4.26 30.28 44.95
C LEU A 560 4.28 28.75 44.86
N ILE A 561 4.64 28.05 45.95
CA ILE A 561 4.48 26.61 46.07
C ILE A 561 3.01 26.26 46.07
N ASN A 562 2.11 26.93 46.80
CA ASN A 562 0.69 26.56 46.89
C ASN A 562 -0.11 26.87 45.63
N GLU A 563 0.19 27.96 44.91
CA GLU A 563 -0.44 28.30 43.63
C GLU A 563 0.08 27.39 42.51
N ASN A 564 1.40 27.14 42.45
CA ASN A 564 1.92 26.07 41.60
C ASN A 564 1.46 24.70 42.07
N LYS A 565 1.22 24.44 43.35
CA LYS A 565 0.71 23.14 43.86
C LYS A 565 -0.79 23.01 43.67
N ALA A 566 -1.52 24.10 43.41
CA ALA A 566 -2.92 24.07 43.00
C ALA A 566 -3.05 23.86 41.49
N GLU A 567 -2.27 24.56 40.65
CA GLU A 567 -2.26 24.31 39.19
C GLU A 567 -1.51 23.03 38.83
N MET A 568 -0.34 22.76 39.41
CA MET A 568 0.29 21.45 39.32
C MET A 568 -0.47 20.42 40.13
N GLY A 569 -1.26 20.77 41.13
CA GLY A 569 -2.15 19.82 41.82
C GLY A 569 -3.28 19.39 40.91
N LYS A 570 -3.88 20.33 40.18
CA LYS A 570 -4.88 20.05 39.15
C LYS A 570 -4.27 19.32 37.95
N MET A 571 -3.10 19.74 37.47
CA MET A 571 -2.38 19.07 36.38
C MET A 571 -1.83 17.71 36.82
N SER A 572 -1.43 17.54 38.09
CA SER A 572 -1.03 16.26 38.70
C SER A 572 -2.24 15.37 38.93
N GLN A 573 -3.40 15.91 39.31
CA GLN A 573 -4.66 15.16 39.39
C GLN A 573 -5.15 14.75 38.01
N ASP A 574 -5.02 15.62 37.00
CA ASP A 574 -5.34 15.31 35.61
C ASP A 574 -4.35 14.28 35.04
N LEU A 575 -3.06 14.37 35.38
CA LEU A 575 -2.03 13.40 35.02
C LEU A 575 -2.18 12.08 35.79
N GLU A 576 -2.57 12.09 37.07
CA GLU A 576 -2.89 10.90 37.88
C GLU A 576 -4.16 10.24 37.36
N ALA A 577 -5.21 10.99 37.04
CA ALA A 577 -6.42 10.47 36.42
C ALA A 577 -6.16 9.90 35.02
N LEU A 578 -5.27 10.54 34.24
CA LEU A 578 -4.81 10.03 32.96
C LEU A 578 -3.96 8.78 33.14
N ASN A 579 -3.04 8.75 34.11
CA ASN A 579 -2.19 7.61 34.42
C ASN A 579 -3.00 6.42 34.98
N ASP A 580 -4.00 6.66 35.83
CA ASP A 580 -4.93 5.64 36.32
C ASP A 580 -5.79 5.10 35.18
N SER A 581 -6.23 5.97 34.26
CA SER A 581 -6.91 5.53 33.04
C SER A 581 -5.99 4.70 32.16
N PHE A 582 -4.72 5.10 32.02
CA PHE A 582 -3.69 4.36 31.29
C PHE A 582 -3.42 2.99 31.94
N MET A 583 -3.28 2.93 33.26
CA MET A 583 -3.08 1.68 33.99
C MET A 583 -4.30 0.75 33.91
N LYS A 584 -5.52 1.29 33.89
CA LYS A 584 -6.75 0.52 33.62
C LYS A 584 -6.78 -0.03 32.19
N VAL A 585 -6.44 0.79 31.20
CA VAL A 585 -6.35 0.35 29.80
C VAL A 585 -5.28 -0.72 29.63
N ARG A 586 -4.10 -0.54 30.26
CA ARG A 586 -3.00 -1.50 30.25
C ARG A 586 -3.38 -2.81 30.92
N ALA A 587 -4.04 -2.77 32.08
CA ALA A 587 -4.52 -3.97 32.77
C ALA A 587 -5.58 -4.73 31.94
N GLU A 588 -6.48 -4.01 31.25
CA GLU A 588 -7.47 -4.61 30.36
C GLU A 588 -6.84 -5.16 29.07
N GLN A 589 -5.83 -4.49 28.52
CA GLN A 589 -5.01 -5.01 27.42
C GLN A 589 -4.25 -6.28 27.85
N ASP A 590 -3.61 -6.30 29.01
CA ASP A 590 -2.93 -7.48 29.55
C ASP A 590 -3.89 -8.65 29.74
N LYS A 591 -5.10 -8.37 30.23
CA LYS A 591 -6.17 -9.37 30.35
C LYS A 591 -6.61 -9.91 29.00
N ARG A 592 -6.77 -9.04 27.99
CA ARG A 592 -7.09 -9.44 26.60
C ARG A 592 -5.97 -10.24 25.96
N THR A 593 -4.72 -9.84 26.15
CA THR A 593 -3.53 -10.53 25.63
C THR A 593 -3.39 -11.92 26.27
N LYS A 594 -3.58 -12.04 27.60
CA LYS A 594 -3.60 -13.34 28.29
C LYS A 594 -4.73 -14.24 27.76
N LYS A 595 -5.92 -13.68 27.56
CA LYS A 595 -7.06 -14.41 26.98
C LYS A 595 -6.75 -14.86 25.54
N MET A 596 -6.28 -13.97 24.69
CA MET A 596 -5.93 -14.26 23.30
C MET A 596 -4.84 -15.33 23.20
N LYS A 597 -3.81 -15.25 24.06
CA LYS A 597 -2.75 -16.26 24.14
C LYS A 597 -3.32 -17.63 24.49
N LYS A 598 -4.21 -17.70 25.48
CA LYS A 598 -4.91 -18.94 25.83
C LYS A 598 -5.76 -19.48 24.67
N ASP A 599 -6.56 -18.62 24.04
CA ASP A 599 -7.39 -19.00 22.89
C ASP A 599 -6.54 -19.49 21.70
N MET A 600 -5.34 -18.90 21.49
CA MET A 600 -4.38 -19.37 20.49
C MET A 600 -3.76 -20.72 20.85
N GLU A 601 -3.40 -20.94 22.13
CA GLU A 601 -2.89 -22.23 22.62
C GLU A 601 -3.94 -23.34 22.44
N ASP A 602 -5.20 -23.07 22.78
CA ASP A 602 -6.32 -24.00 22.60
C ASP A 602 -6.59 -24.30 21.11
N ASN A 603 -6.53 -23.29 20.24
CA ASN A 603 -6.67 -23.45 18.79
C ASN A 603 -5.49 -24.22 18.17
N MET A 604 -4.26 -23.97 18.60
CA MET A 604 -3.09 -24.72 18.15
C MET A 604 -3.18 -26.19 18.58
N ALA A 605 -3.64 -26.47 19.80
CA ALA A 605 -3.88 -27.84 20.25
C ALA A 605 -4.95 -28.54 19.39
N ALA A 606 -6.04 -27.86 19.05
CA ALA A 606 -7.08 -28.39 18.16
C ALA A 606 -6.56 -28.65 16.73
N MET A 607 -5.78 -27.72 16.16
CA MET A 607 -5.16 -27.89 14.83
C MET A 607 -4.17 -29.05 14.79
N ASN A 608 -3.33 -29.19 15.83
CA ASN A 608 -2.38 -30.30 15.92
C ASN A 608 -3.10 -31.65 16.01
N SER A 609 -4.22 -31.72 16.73
CA SER A 609 -5.08 -32.91 16.78
C SER A 609 -5.70 -33.25 15.41
N GLN A 610 -6.18 -32.24 14.67
CA GLN A 610 -6.67 -32.43 13.30
C GLN A 610 -5.57 -32.88 12.33
N LEU A 611 -4.37 -32.29 12.44
CA LEU A 611 -3.22 -32.66 11.62
C LEU A 611 -2.79 -34.10 11.88
N ALA A 612 -2.72 -34.54 13.13
CA ALA A 612 -2.44 -35.92 13.49
C ALA A 612 -3.48 -36.88 12.90
N THR A 613 -4.76 -36.50 12.91
CA THR A 613 -5.84 -37.28 12.29
C THR A 613 -5.69 -37.36 10.76
N MET A 614 -5.33 -36.27 10.10
CA MET A 614 -5.07 -36.25 8.67
C MET A 614 -3.85 -37.10 8.29
N GLN A 615 -2.76 -37.03 9.06
CA GLN A 615 -1.57 -37.84 8.85
C GLN A 615 -1.87 -39.34 9.02
N ALA A 616 -2.66 -39.72 10.03
CA ALA A 616 -3.12 -41.09 10.21
C ALA A 616 -3.95 -41.58 9.01
N ASN A 617 -4.84 -40.73 8.48
CA ASN A 617 -5.63 -41.05 7.29
C ASN A 617 -4.77 -41.19 6.02
N HIS A 618 -3.80 -40.29 5.82
CA HIS A 618 -2.85 -40.39 4.71
C HIS A 618 -2.01 -41.65 4.79
N GLN A 619 -1.52 -42.00 5.98
CA GLN A 619 -0.77 -43.24 6.19
C GLN A 619 -1.64 -44.47 5.86
N ARG A 620 -2.92 -44.46 6.26
CA ARG A 620 -3.87 -45.52 5.92
C ARG A 620 -4.09 -45.64 4.40
N GLN A 621 -4.25 -44.53 3.70
CA GLN A 621 -4.39 -44.54 2.24
C GLN A 621 -3.12 -45.04 1.53
N TYR A 622 -1.95 -44.67 2.05
CA TYR A 622 -0.67 -45.13 1.53
C TYR A 622 -0.50 -46.65 1.67
N GLU A 623 -0.87 -47.23 2.82
CA GLU A 623 -0.84 -48.69 2.99
C GLU A 623 -1.87 -49.42 2.10
N ILE A 624 -3.05 -48.83 1.87
CA ILE A 624 -4.02 -49.37 0.89
C ILE A 624 -3.41 -49.38 -0.52
N LEU A 625 -2.77 -48.28 -0.93
CA LEU A 625 -2.15 -48.17 -2.25
C LEU A 625 -0.99 -49.18 -2.42
N LYS A 626 -0.15 -49.34 -1.40
CA LYS A 626 0.91 -50.37 -1.39
C LYS A 626 0.34 -51.77 -1.61
N GLU A 627 -0.75 -52.10 -0.93
CA GLU A 627 -1.39 -53.41 -1.07
C GLU A 627 -1.99 -53.60 -2.47
N MET A 628 -2.60 -52.57 -3.05
CA MET A 628 -3.07 -52.62 -4.45
C MET A 628 -1.92 -52.83 -5.44
N ILE A 629 -0.79 -52.15 -5.26
CA ILE A 629 0.41 -52.35 -6.09
C ILE A 629 0.93 -53.77 -5.96
N ARG A 630 0.97 -54.33 -4.73
CA ARG A 630 1.38 -55.71 -4.46
C ARG A 630 0.47 -56.70 -5.19
N GLN A 631 -0.85 -56.51 -5.13
CA GLN A 631 -1.83 -57.34 -5.82
C GLN A 631 -1.70 -57.27 -7.34
N ASN A 632 -1.53 -56.06 -7.91
CA ASN A 632 -1.33 -55.88 -9.35
C ASN A 632 -0.04 -56.56 -9.84
N ASN A 633 1.05 -56.45 -9.08
CA ASN A 633 2.30 -57.13 -9.43
C ASN A 633 2.16 -58.66 -9.40
N GLU A 634 1.36 -59.20 -8.50
CA GLU A 634 1.07 -60.64 -8.46
C GLU A 634 0.24 -61.07 -9.67
N ILE A 635 -0.76 -60.28 -10.09
CA ILE A 635 -1.53 -60.50 -11.32
C ILE A 635 -0.60 -60.48 -12.54
N ILE A 636 0.31 -59.50 -12.64
CA ILE A 636 1.28 -59.42 -13.74
C ILE A 636 2.13 -60.70 -13.80
N ARG A 637 2.65 -61.17 -12.66
CA ARG A 637 3.42 -62.43 -12.59
C ARG A 637 2.60 -63.65 -13.02
N GLN A 638 1.32 -63.70 -12.67
CA GLN A 638 0.43 -64.77 -13.12
C GLN A 638 0.20 -64.73 -14.64
N LEU A 639 -0.02 -63.54 -15.20
CA LEU A 639 -0.16 -63.33 -16.65
C LEU A 639 1.13 -63.70 -17.40
N GLU A 640 2.30 -63.36 -16.87
CA GLU A 640 3.59 -63.75 -17.44
C GLU A 640 3.79 -65.27 -17.40
N LYS A 641 3.37 -65.95 -16.33
CA LYS A 641 3.36 -67.41 -16.27
C LYS A 641 2.44 -68.02 -17.33
N GLU A 642 1.24 -67.49 -17.51
CA GLU A 642 0.29 -67.96 -18.55
C GLU A 642 0.80 -67.70 -19.97
N ARG A 643 1.36 -66.52 -20.24
CA ARG A 643 1.99 -66.16 -21.53
C ARG A 643 3.10 -67.13 -21.92
N ASN A 644 3.83 -67.66 -20.93
CA ASN A 644 4.92 -68.61 -21.16
C ASN A 644 4.46 -70.06 -21.34
N ARG A 645 3.17 -70.37 -21.18
CA ARG A 645 2.68 -71.74 -21.41
C ARG A 645 2.72 -72.12 -22.89
N PRO A 646 2.99 -73.40 -23.23
CA PRO A 646 3.15 -73.85 -24.62
C PRO A 646 1.95 -73.59 -25.53
N TRP A 647 0.74 -73.57 -24.98
CA TRP A 647 -0.49 -73.36 -25.75
C TRP A 647 -0.67 -71.88 -26.16
N TYR A 648 -0.25 -70.92 -25.33
CA TYR A 648 -0.32 -69.49 -25.67
C TYR A 648 0.61 -69.15 -26.84
N LYS A 649 1.78 -69.82 -26.92
CA LYS A 649 2.71 -69.75 -28.06
C LYS A 649 2.19 -70.41 -29.34
N LYS A 650 1.11 -71.20 -29.29
CA LYS A 650 0.48 -71.78 -30.49
C LYS A 650 -0.65 -70.91 -31.07
N ILE A 651 -1.09 -69.86 -30.36
CA ILE A 651 -2.21 -69.00 -30.75
C ILE A 651 -1.73 -67.73 -31.49
N GLY A 652 -0.48 -67.31 -31.29
CA GLY A 652 0.19 -66.27 -32.09
C GLY A 652 0.98 -66.90 -33.22
#